data_AF-A0A094ISP3-F1
#
_entry.id   AF-A0A094ISP3-F1
#
_cell.length_a   1.000
_cell.length_b   1.000
_cell.length_c   1.000
_cell.angle_alpha   90.00
_cell.angle_beta   90.00
_cell.angle_gamma   90.00
#
_symmetry.space_group_name_H-M   'P 1'
#
loop_
_entity.id
_entity.type
_entity.pdbx_description
1 polymer ?
#
loop_
_entity_poly.entity_id
_entity_poly.type
_entity_poly.pdbx_seq_one_letter_code
_entity_poly.pdbx_strand_id
1 'polypeptide(L)'
;MYFPRIAALSALLLRVVSEELKIPQIDSVVDTTLKLLSNYVHYEGNYSDTATVSKRQAAPYWYEQIAHQGISPYGPSGYAVYRNVKDYGAKGDGVTDDTAAINAAVSDGGRCGQGCPGSTKTPGSIYFPSGTYLISSSIIDQYYTNLIGNPNNPPVLKATRDFSGFGLIDGNTYYGSSLNWASTVIFWRQVRNFVLDMTNIPAGSAATGMHWPTAQATSIQNVEFRMSLAPGTQHIGLFVESGSAGIVADLTFNGGKIGAHVGTQQFTMRNLVFNNCVTAISQIWNWGWLYQGIRINNCQVGIDISNGGTAAAAVGSVVLLDSSITNTPVGIMTTYDTTTVPVTANSLVLENVVLNNVPTAIQFAGGATVLQGTTGTTTIAAWGEGHEYTPAGPKRFQGPITPNNRPASLLKDGKYYARSKPQYDNLPVSSFASVRSAGATGNGVTDDTNALQSIINSATSAGRIVYFDAGTYVVTRTIDIPPGAKIVGEGYPIILSSGSFFNDMSNPKPVVRVGTPGATGQVEWSDMIVSTRGKQAGATLIEWNLATTGTPSGMWDVHTRIGGFAGSDLLLGDCPTTPGSTNINTNCIGAYMAMHVTRSASGLYMENVWFWTADHDMEDSGARQETIFAGRGLLIESSVGNIWLVGTSSEHFTLYQYQFSNTKNIFAGFIQTETPYYQPNPPAPAPFTVVPAINDPNFAASCAGKSGICANAWALRIVDSQDILIYGAGFYSFFIDNLADCSAPGNQDCQNNIFSLDGALRNVNVYTLSTVGTTNMITHNGVTRAVRSDNLGNFQDTIALFQLAQDSGPSPITTRSSTTMATRTSTQSPTAAPTGWVYKGCYIDNVSGRALPIGTPVPGGSAAMTVEACTTACRAGSYVLAGLEYAGECFCGNTLQNGGAPAPDGSAQCNMKCNGNQAQICGGPNRLSLYEYTG
;
A
#
# COMPACT_ATOMS: atom_id res chain seq x y z
N MET A 1 -22.79 -49.48 -22.32
CA MET A 1 -23.71 -49.83 -23.42
C MET A 1 -24.32 -48.54 -23.96
N TYR A 2 -24.19 -48.34 -25.27
CA TYR A 2 -24.81 -47.36 -26.19
C TYR A 2 -25.79 -46.26 -25.69
N PHE A 3 -25.49 -45.02 -26.13
CA PHE A 3 -26.41 -43.89 -26.40
C PHE A 3 -27.34 -44.21 -27.60
N PRO A 4 -28.52 -43.56 -27.74
CA PRO A 4 -28.66 -42.32 -28.55
C PRO A 4 -29.64 -41.27 -27.93
N ARG A 5 -29.39 -39.95 -27.97
CA ARG A 5 -29.50 -38.92 -29.04
C ARG A 5 -30.94 -38.56 -29.52
N ILE A 6 -31.17 -37.24 -29.55
CA ILE A 6 -32.15 -36.36 -30.25
C ILE A 6 -33.01 -35.60 -29.21
N ALA A 7 -33.05 -34.26 -29.13
CA ALA A 7 -33.04 -33.27 -30.19
C ALA A 7 -32.30 -31.97 -29.80
N ALA A 8 -31.49 -31.47 -30.74
CA ALA A 8 -31.16 -30.06 -30.86
C ALA A 8 -32.26 -29.38 -31.67
N LEU A 9 -32.90 -28.35 -31.13
CA LEU A 9 -33.49 -27.23 -31.89
C LEU A 9 -34.04 -26.18 -30.90
N SER A 10 -33.15 -25.32 -30.37
CA SER A 10 -33.43 -24.00 -29.79
C SER A 10 -32.11 -23.39 -29.28
N ALA A 11 -31.16 -23.19 -30.18
CA ALA A 11 -29.89 -22.53 -29.87
C ALA A 11 -29.46 -21.71 -31.08
N LEU A 12 -30.22 -20.65 -31.38
CA LEU A 12 -29.80 -19.60 -32.29
C LEU A 12 -30.53 -18.30 -31.90
N LEU A 13 -30.00 -17.60 -30.90
CA LEU A 13 -30.07 -16.15 -30.68
C LEU A 13 -29.47 -15.85 -29.30
N LEU A 14 -28.56 -14.86 -29.24
CA LEU A 14 -27.78 -14.36 -28.10
C LEU A 14 -26.48 -15.13 -27.79
N ARG A 15 -25.51 -14.99 -28.70
CA ARG A 15 -24.07 -14.95 -28.37
C ARG A 15 -23.54 -13.59 -28.77
N VAL A 16 -23.36 -12.70 -27.80
CA VAL A 16 -22.26 -11.71 -27.71
C VAL A 16 -22.09 -11.42 -26.21
N VAL A 17 -20.84 -11.20 -25.79
CA VAL A 17 -20.32 -10.73 -24.49
C VAL A 17 -19.79 -11.83 -23.53
N SER A 18 -18.53 -11.64 -23.13
CA SER A 18 -17.66 -12.39 -22.19
C SER A 18 -16.69 -13.44 -22.77
N GLU A 19 -15.94 -13.05 -23.79
CA GLU A 19 -14.50 -13.32 -23.86
C GLU A 19 -13.88 -11.92 -23.76
N GLU A 20 -13.01 -11.53 -22.82
CA GLU A 20 -11.81 -12.13 -22.26
C GLU A 20 -11.63 -11.70 -20.80
N LEU A 21 -11.33 -12.66 -19.90
CA LEU A 21 -10.56 -12.54 -18.64
C LEU A 21 -10.64 -13.89 -17.90
N LYS A 22 -10.24 -14.97 -18.59
CA LYS A 22 -9.98 -16.27 -17.97
C LYS A 22 -8.56 -16.68 -18.36
N ILE A 23 -7.72 -17.00 -17.37
CA ILE A 23 -6.41 -17.61 -17.59
C ILE A 23 -6.61 -19.13 -17.42
N PRO A 24 -6.77 -19.91 -18.50
CA PRO A 24 -7.22 -21.30 -18.40
C PRO A 24 -6.18 -22.25 -17.76
N GLN A 25 -4.95 -21.79 -17.57
CA GLN A 25 -3.90 -22.56 -16.90
C GLN A 25 -4.03 -22.57 -15.36
N ILE A 26 -4.76 -21.62 -14.74
CA ILE A 26 -5.00 -21.59 -13.29
C ILE A 26 -6.04 -22.64 -12.87
N ASP A 27 -7.09 -22.83 -13.69
CA ASP A 27 -8.18 -23.77 -13.41
C ASP A 27 -7.72 -25.25 -13.40
N SER A 28 -6.66 -25.58 -14.16
CA SER A 28 -6.10 -26.95 -14.27
C SER A 28 -5.30 -27.40 -13.04
N VAL A 29 -4.66 -26.46 -12.34
CA VAL A 29 -3.85 -26.75 -11.14
C VAL A 29 -4.74 -26.97 -9.90
N VAL A 30 -5.91 -26.33 -9.87
CA VAL A 30 -6.91 -26.41 -8.78
C VAL A 30 -7.58 -27.79 -8.72
N ASP A 31 -7.91 -28.39 -9.86
CA ASP A 31 -8.66 -29.65 -9.92
C ASP A 31 -7.86 -30.91 -9.53
N THR A 32 -6.53 -30.85 -9.61
CA THR A 32 -5.65 -32.02 -9.40
C THR A 32 -5.35 -32.27 -7.92
N THR A 33 -5.37 -31.21 -7.10
CA THR A 33 -5.01 -31.27 -5.66
C THR A 33 -6.16 -31.79 -4.78
N LEU A 34 -7.41 -31.66 -5.24
CA LEU A 34 -8.64 -31.97 -4.48
C LEU A 34 -8.95 -33.49 -4.31
N LYS A 35 -8.21 -34.40 -4.98
CA LYS A 35 -8.55 -35.84 -5.02
C LYS A 35 -7.91 -36.74 -3.96
N LEU A 36 -6.96 -36.25 -3.15
CA LEU A 36 -6.08 -37.12 -2.33
C LEU A 36 -6.48 -37.32 -0.84
N LEU A 37 -7.58 -36.74 -0.36
CA LEU A 37 -7.83 -36.62 1.10
C LEU A 37 -9.02 -37.43 1.65
N SER A 38 -9.44 -38.52 0.97
CA SER A 38 -10.75 -39.14 1.22
C SER A 38 -10.90 -40.10 2.43
N ASN A 39 -9.84 -40.47 3.18
CA ASN A 39 -9.88 -41.71 3.99
C ASN A 39 -9.54 -41.63 5.49
N TYR A 40 -9.64 -40.48 6.18
CA TYR A 40 -9.29 -40.43 7.61
C TYR A 40 -10.42 -39.84 8.48
N VAL A 41 -11.37 -40.70 8.87
CA VAL A 41 -12.47 -40.36 9.79
C VAL A 41 -12.63 -41.49 10.81
N HIS A 42 -12.72 -41.12 12.11
CA HIS A 42 -13.58 -41.70 13.18
C HIS A 42 -12.89 -41.72 14.56
N TYR A 43 -13.39 -40.91 15.50
CA TYR A 43 -13.48 -41.24 16.94
C TYR A 43 -14.44 -40.27 17.67
N GLU A 44 -15.30 -40.81 18.53
CA GLU A 44 -16.28 -40.05 19.35
C GLU A 44 -15.93 -40.09 20.84
N GLY A 45 -16.10 -38.97 21.54
CA GLY A 45 -16.04 -38.88 23.00
C GLY A 45 -16.83 -37.68 23.53
N ASN A 46 -17.77 -37.94 24.44
CA ASN A 46 -18.74 -37.02 25.06
C ASN A 46 -18.15 -36.20 26.21
N TYR A 47 -18.56 -34.92 26.38
CA TYR A 47 -18.66 -34.26 27.69
C TYR A 47 -19.71 -33.13 27.71
N SER A 48 -20.66 -33.24 28.65
CA SER A 48 -21.49 -32.17 29.24
C SER A 48 -20.68 -31.50 30.39
N ASP A 49 -21.02 -30.38 31.03
CA ASP A 49 -22.27 -29.65 31.24
C ASP A 49 -21.97 -28.20 31.67
N THR A 50 -23.01 -27.39 31.70
CA THR A 50 -23.09 -25.93 31.87
C THR A 50 -23.17 -25.46 33.33
N ALA A 51 -22.71 -24.23 33.59
CA ALA A 51 -23.07 -23.44 34.79
C ALA A 51 -23.42 -22.00 34.37
N THR A 52 -24.63 -21.56 34.72
CA THR A 52 -25.23 -20.27 34.37
C THR A 52 -24.79 -19.16 35.34
N VAL A 53 -24.20 -18.08 34.82
CA VAL A 53 -23.92 -16.84 35.55
C VAL A 53 -24.77 -15.71 34.96
N SER A 54 -25.53 -15.01 35.80
CA SER A 54 -26.31 -13.82 35.45
C SER A 54 -25.40 -12.69 34.94
N LYS A 55 -25.61 -12.22 33.69
CA LYS A 55 -24.84 -11.15 33.05
C LYS A 55 -25.23 -9.77 33.62
N ARG A 56 -24.24 -9.03 34.13
CA ARG A 56 -24.29 -7.59 34.42
C ARG A 56 -24.67 -6.85 33.11
N GLN A 57 -25.63 -5.93 33.17
CA GLN A 57 -26.04 -5.10 32.02
C GLN A 57 -24.80 -4.42 31.42
N ALA A 58 -24.56 -4.63 30.12
CA ALA A 58 -23.39 -4.09 29.42
C ALA A 58 -23.40 -2.55 29.45
N ALA A 59 -22.22 -1.94 29.48
CA ALA A 59 -22.12 -0.49 29.38
C ALA A 59 -22.68 0.00 28.02
N PRO A 60 -23.46 1.08 28.00
CA PRO A 60 -24.10 1.59 26.79
C PRO A 60 -23.05 2.03 25.76
N TYR A 61 -23.31 1.78 24.48
CA TYR A 61 -22.52 2.33 23.37
C TYR A 61 -23.35 3.44 22.69
N TRP A 62 -22.75 4.59 22.42
CA TRP A 62 -23.48 5.75 21.86
C TRP A 62 -24.22 5.42 20.57
N TYR A 63 -23.66 4.53 19.74
CA TYR A 63 -24.24 4.14 18.45
C TYR A 63 -25.55 3.36 18.59
N GLU A 64 -25.84 2.76 19.75
CA GLU A 64 -27.15 2.13 20.02
C GLU A 64 -28.22 3.17 20.36
N GLN A 65 -27.80 4.35 20.84
CA GLN A 65 -28.69 5.35 21.43
C GLN A 65 -28.87 6.59 20.55
N ILE A 66 -27.97 6.82 19.60
CA ILE A 66 -28.07 7.94 18.70
C ILE A 66 -29.32 7.80 17.83
N ALA A 67 -29.95 8.92 17.51
CA ALA A 67 -31.06 8.89 16.57
C ALA A 67 -30.53 8.44 15.21
N HIS A 68 -31.01 7.30 14.71
CA HIS A 68 -30.65 6.80 13.38
C HIS A 68 -31.50 7.50 12.33
N GLN A 69 -30.93 8.57 11.77
CA GLN A 69 -31.58 9.39 10.76
C GLN A 69 -30.97 9.14 9.37
N GLY A 70 -30.10 8.15 9.18
CA GLY A 70 -29.49 7.89 7.87
C GLY A 70 -30.48 7.61 6.74
N ILE A 71 -30.16 8.07 5.54
CA ILE A 71 -30.90 7.80 4.30
C ILE A 71 -29.95 7.32 3.19
N SER A 72 -30.49 6.56 2.24
CA SER A 72 -29.83 6.31 0.95
C SER A 72 -30.61 7.03 -0.15
N PRO A 73 -30.17 8.23 -0.60
CA PRO A 73 -30.97 9.08 -1.50
C PRO A 73 -31.20 8.48 -2.88
N TYR A 74 -30.33 7.56 -3.31
CA TYR A 74 -30.44 6.84 -4.59
C TYR A 74 -30.87 5.38 -4.41
N GLY A 75 -31.19 4.97 -3.18
CA GLY A 75 -31.72 3.66 -2.87
C GLY A 75 -33.25 3.57 -3.04
N PRO A 76 -33.83 2.40 -2.73
CA PRO A 76 -35.27 2.23 -2.68
C PRO A 76 -35.95 3.24 -1.72
N SER A 77 -37.17 3.66 -2.06
CA SER A 77 -37.94 4.55 -1.18
C SER A 77 -38.19 3.92 0.19
N GLY A 78 -37.95 4.67 1.27
CA GLY A 78 -38.10 4.18 2.65
C GLY A 78 -36.99 3.23 3.12
N TYR A 79 -35.91 3.08 2.36
CA TYR A 79 -34.78 2.23 2.73
C TYR A 79 -34.15 2.65 4.06
N ALA A 80 -34.08 1.73 5.03
CA ALA A 80 -33.37 1.92 6.28
C ALA A 80 -31.87 1.67 6.08
N VAL A 81 -30.99 2.55 6.56
CA VAL A 81 -29.54 2.29 6.54
C VAL A 81 -29.11 1.51 7.79
N TYR A 82 -29.53 1.99 8.96
CA TYR A 82 -29.29 1.33 10.24
C TYR A 82 -30.30 0.22 10.52
N ARG A 83 -29.82 -0.90 11.05
CA ARG A 83 -30.65 -2.03 11.47
C ARG A 83 -30.08 -2.65 12.73
N ASN A 84 -30.86 -2.76 13.80
CA ASN A 84 -30.48 -3.51 15.00
C ASN A 84 -31.01 -4.94 14.88
N VAL A 85 -30.14 -5.94 15.00
CA VAL A 85 -30.53 -7.36 14.82
C VAL A 85 -31.65 -7.81 15.77
N LYS A 86 -31.79 -7.17 16.95
CA LYS A 86 -32.87 -7.47 17.90
C LYS A 86 -34.24 -7.01 17.42
N ASP A 87 -34.32 -5.97 16.59
CA ASP A 87 -35.57 -5.51 15.98
C ASP A 87 -36.08 -6.51 14.94
N TYR A 88 -35.20 -7.36 14.41
CA TYR A 88 -35.51 -8.47 13.50
C TYR A 88 -35.73 -9.79 14.23
N GLY A 89 -35.77 -9.78 15.57
CA GLY A 89 -36.15 -10.92 16.40
C GLY A 89 -35.00 -11.65 17.10
N ALA A 90 -33.74 -11.26 16.85
CA ALA A 90 -32.59 -11.88 17.50
C ALA A 90 -32.67 -11.68 19.03
N LYS A 91 -32.36 -12.72 19.80
CA LYS A 91 -32.43 -12.70 21.27
C LYS A 91 -31.09 -12.35 21.89
N GLY A 92 -29.99 -12.87 21.35
CA GLY A 92 -28.66 -12.71 21.92
C GLY A 92 -28.52 -13.36 23.30
N ASP A 93 -29.28 -14.43 23.57
CA ASP A 93 -29.33 -15.15 24.85
C ASP A 93 -28.41 -16.39 24.92
N GLY A 94 -27.82 -16.79 23.79
CA GLY A 94 -26.94 -17.94 23.64
C GLY A 94 -27.67 -19.28 23.53
N VAL A 95 -28.99 -19.27 23.43
CA VAL A 95 -29.86 -20.44 23.39
C VAL A 95 -30.75 -20.43 22.14
N THR A 96 -31.37 -19.30 21.84
CA THR A 96 -32.18 -19.11 20.64
C THR A 96 -31.26 -19.04 19.43
N ASP A 97 -31.58 -19.79 18.38
CA ASP A 97 -30.90 -19.67 17.09
C ASP A 97 -31.30 -18.35 16.43
N ASP A 98 -30.35 -17.42 16.38
CA ASP A 98 -30.53 -16.07 15.89
C ASP A 98 -30.14 -15.91 14.42
N THR A 99 -29.70 -16.99 13.74
CA THR A 99 -29.21 -16.94 12.35
C THR A 99 -30.21 -16.28 11.41
N ALA A 100 -31.49 -16.69 11.46
CA ALA A 100 -32.52 -16.18 10.58
C ALA A 100 -32.81 -14.68 10.83
N ALA A 101 -32.86 -14.26 12.08
CA ALA A 101 -33.10 -12.87 12.46
C ALA A 101 -31.94 -11.96 12.02
N ILE A 102 -30.70 -12.42 12.21
CA ILE A 102 -29.51 -11.67 11.79
C ILE A 102 -29.47 -11.55 10.26
N ASN A 103 -29.65 -12.65 9.52
CA ASN A 103 -29.65 -12.60 8.06
C ASN A 103 -30.83 -11.78 7.50
N ALA A 104 -31.98 -11.75 8.18
CA ALA A 104 -33.08 -10.85 7.85
C ALA A 104 -32.66 -9.38 8.00
N ALA A 105 -32.00 -9.02 9.11
CA ALA A 105 -31.45 -7.68 9.29
C ALA A 105 -30.42 -7.34 8.20
N VAL A 106 -29.51 -8.26 7.86
CA VAL A 106 -28.49 -7.99 6.83
C VAL A 106 -29.09 -7.79 5.44
N SER A 107 -30.17 -8.52 5.10
CA SER A 107 -30.73 -8.54 3.73
C SER A 107 -31.92 -7.60 3.48
N ASP A 108 -32.52 -7.04 4.53
CA ASP A 108 -33.72 -6.23 4.42
C ASP A 108 -33.52 -4.96 3.56
N GLY A 109 -34.56 -4.55 2.83
CA GLY A 109 -34.54 -3.36 1.96
C GLY A 109 -34.09 -3.60 0.52
N GLY A 110 -34.07 -4.84 0.04
CA GLY A 110 -33.78 -5.15 -1.37
C GLY A 110 -32.33 -4.85 -1.77
N ARG A 111 -31.39 -5.26 -0.92
CA ARG A 111 -29.96 -4.97 -1.04
C ARG A 111 -29.26 -5.81 -2.11
N CYS A 112 -28.02 -5.42 -2.42
CA CYS A 112 -27.15 -6.13 -3.36
C CYS A 112 -26.63 -7.46 -2.78
N GLY A 113 -27.38 -8.54 -3.02
CA GLY A 113 -27.05 -9.92 -2.66
C GLY A 113 -26.66 -10.77 -3.87
N GLN A 114 -27.14 -12.02 -3.91
CA GLN A 114 -26.82 -12.95 -5.01
C GLN A 114 -27.20 -12.39 -6.39
N GLY A 115 -26.27 -12.45 -7.34
CA GLY A 115 -26.50 -12.04 -8.74
C GLY A 115 -26.51 -10.53 -9.00
N CYS A 116 -26.36 -9.70 -7.97
CA CYS A 116 -26.03 -8.28 -8.12
C CYS A 116 -24.51 -8.15 -8.23
N PRO A 117 -23.92 -7.46 -9.23
CA PRO A 117 -22.46 -7.38 -9.39
C PRO A 117 -21.77 -6.44 -8.41
N GLY A 118 -22.52 -5.52 -7.80
CA GLY A 118 -22.06 -4.44 -6.92
C GLY A 118 -23.14 -3.35 -6.89
N SER A 119 -23.16 -2.50 -5.85
CA SER A 119 -23.97 -1.27 -5.84
C SER A 119 -23.59 -0.36 -4.68
N THR A 120 -23.77 0.94 -4.88
CA THR A 120 -23.59 1.98 -3.85
C THR A 120 -24.91 2.48 -3.25
N LYS A 121 -26.05 2.02 -3.81
CA LYS A 121 -27.40 2.51 -3.46
C LYS A 121 -27.99 1.90 -2.19
N THR A 122 -27.41 0.82 -1.68
CA THR A 122 -27.98 0.06 -0.55
C THR A 122 -26.98 -0.22 0.57
N PRO A 123 -26.35 0.82 1.16
CA PRO A 123 -25.44 0.65 2.28
C PRO A 123 -26.19 0.08 3.50
N GLY A 124 -25.57 -0.84 4.24
CA GLY A 124 -26.17 -1.45 5.43
C GLY A 124 -25.29 -1.25 6.66
N SER A 125 -25.80 -0.60 7.70
CA SER A 125 -25.15 -0.55 9.03
C SER A 125 -25.91 -1.47 9.98
N ILE A 126 -25.38 -2.67 10.19
CA ILE A 126 -26.04 -3.73 10.95
C ILE A 126 -25.44 -3.79 12.35
N TYR A 127 -26.23 -3.40 13.33
CA TYR A 127 -25.81 -3.28 14.72
C TYR A 127 -26.18 -4.51 15.55
N PHE A 128 -25.21 -4.97 16.34
CA PHE A 128 -25.34 -6.09 17.27
C PHE A 128 -25.14 -5.57 18.69
N PRO A 129 -26.24 -5.40 19.46
CA PRO A 129 -26.14 -5.16 20.89
C PRO A 129 -25.36 -6.27 21.59
N SER A 130 -24.84 -6.00 22.78
CA SER A 130 -24.21 -7.04 23.58
C SER A 130 -25.14 -8.24 23.80
N GLY A 131 -24.58 -9.43 23.67
CA GLY A 131 -25.33 -10.67 23.69
C GLY A 131 -24.46 -11.83 23.23
N THR A 132 -25.00 -13.04 23.35
CA THR A 132 -24.46 -14.24 22.71
C THR A 132 -25.49 -14.70 21.69
N TYR A 133 -25.18 -14.60 20.42
CA TYR A 133 -26.07 -14.97 19.33
C TYR A 133 -25.68 -16.37 18.87
N LEU A 134 -26.50 -17.37 19.23
CA LEU A 134 -26.27 -18.73 18.77
C LEU A 134 -26.67 -18.80 17.29
N ILE A 135 -25.79 -19.34 16.44
CA ILE A 135 -26.00 -19.43 14.99
C ILE A 135 -25.75 -20.86 14.50
N SER A 136 -26.60 -21.35 13.61
CA SER A 136 -26.46 -22.67 12.98
C SER A 136 -25.99 -22.64 11.53
N SER A 137 -26.04 -21.48 10.87
CA SER A 137 -25.42 -21.26 9.56
C SER A 137 -24.84 -19.87 9.41
N SER A 138 -24.09 -19.66 8.32
CA SER A 138 -23.38 -18.42 8.02
C SER A 138 -24.26 -17.18 8.11
N ILE A 139 -23.72 -16.12 8.69
CA ILE A 139 -24.20 -14.76 8.48
C ILE A 139 -23.65 -14.29 7.13
N ILE A 140 -24.54 -14.07 6.17
CA ILE A 140 -24.18 -13.73 4.80
C ILE A 140 -23.98 -12.23 4.70
N ASP A 141 -22.73 -11.80 4.60
CA ASP A 141 -22.36 -10.40 4.48
C ASP A 141 -22.60 -9.91 3.05
N GLN A 142 -23.58 -9.02 2.88
CA GLN A 142 -23.96 -8.49 1.57
C GLN A 142 -23.08 -7.32 1.14
N TYR A 143 -23.17 -6.91 -0.12
CA TYR A 143 -22.37 -5.81 -0.64
C TYR A 143 -22.60 -4.50 0.13
N TYR A 144 -21.55 -3.72 0.37
CA TYR A 144 -21.61 -2.42 1.09
C TYR A 144 -22.21 -2.52 2.50
N THR A 145 -21.73 -3.48 3.31
CA THR A 145 -22.25 -3.75 4.66
C THR A 145 -21.20 -3.49 5.73
N ASN A 146 -21.64 -2.85 6.81
CA ASN A 146 -20.88 -2.66 8.04
C ASN A 146 -21.57 -3.47 9.17
N LEU A 147 -20.96 -4.57 9.60
CA LEU A 147 -21.36 -5.32 10.78
C LEU A 147 -20.67 -4.71 12.01
N ILE A 148 -21.47 -4.20 12.96
CA ILE A 148 -21.00 -3.39 14.08
C ILE A 148 -21.49 -3.99 15.39
N GLY A 149 -20.58 -4.60 16.16
CA GLY A 149 -20.87 -5.01 17.53
C GLY A 149 -20.67 -3.88 18.54
N ASN A 150 -21.28 -4.02 19.72
CA ASN A 150 -21.03 -3.15 20.86
C ASN A 150 -19.57 -3.33 21.39
N PRO A 151 -18.68 -2.34 21.28
CA PRO A 151 -17.29 -2.46 21.72
C PRO A 151 -17.11 -2.56 23.25
N ASN A 152 -18.05 -2.04 24.04
CA ASN A 152 -17.98 -2.06 25.51
C ASN A 152 -18.24 -3.46 26.09
N ASN A 153 -18.88 -4.33 25.32
CA ASN A 153 -19.02 -5.76 25.59
C ASN A 153 -19.34 -6.47 24.25
N PRO A 154 -18.29 -6.87 23.51
CA PRO A 154 -18.41 -7.42 22.16
C PRO A 154 -19.43 -8.57 22.09
N PRO A 155 -20.42 -8.50 21.19
CA PRO A 155 -21.33 -9.62 20.95
C PRO A 155 -20.57 -10.87 20.52
N VAL A 156 -21.01 -12.01 21.03
CA VAL A 156 -20.47 -13.32 20.68
C VAL A 156 -21.35 -13.95 19.60
N LEU A 157 -20.81 -14.18 18.40
CA LEU A 157 -21.42 -15.08 17.43
C LEU A 157 -20.95 -16.51 17.76
N LYS A 158 -21.86 -17.30 18.32
CA LYS A 158 -21.56 -18.64 18.83
C LYS A 158 -22.10 -19.68 17.87
N ALA A 159 -21.22 -20.50 17.30
CA ALA A 159 -21.66 -21.60 16.45
C ALA A 159 -22.37 -22.70 17.27
N THR A 160 -23.43 -23.29 16.71
CA THR A 160 -23.95 -24.58 17.18
C THR A 160 -22.92 -25.70 16.95
N ARG A 161 -23.10 -26.84 17.62
CA ARG A 161 -22.23 -28.01 17.42
C ARG A 161 -22.21 -28.48 15.96
N ASP A 162 -23.38 -28.51 15.33
CA ASP A 162 -23.60 -28.99 13.96
C ASP A 162 -23.73 -27.81 12.96
N PHE A 163 -23.01 -26.71 13.21
CA PHE A 163 -23.02 -25.53 12.34
C PHE A 163 -22.72 -25.92 10.88
N SER A 164 -23.53 -25.38 9.95
CA SER A 164 -23.41 -25.62 8.52
C SER A 164 -23.28 -24.30 7.77
N GLY A 165 -22.10 -24.05 7.22
CA GLY A 165 -21.78 -22.81 6.51
C GLY A 165 -20.31 -22.74 6.19
N PHE A 166 -19.92 -21.84 5.30
CA PHE A 166 -18.51 -21.72 4.90
C PHE A 166 -17.68 -21.07 6.02
N GLY A 167 -18.18 -19.96 6.58
CA GLY A 167 -17.67 -19.37 7.82
C GLY A 167 -18.80 -18.78 8.68
N LEU A 168 -18.56 -18.48 9.96
CA LEU A 168 -19.59 -17.87 10.82
C LEU A 168 -20.07 -16.54 10.22
N ILE A 169 -19.14 -15.77 9.66
CA ILE A 169 -19.42 -14.67 8.73
C ILE A 169 -18.87 -15.06 7.36
N ASP A 170 -19.72 -14.98 6.34
CA ASP A 170 -19.37 -15.26 4.95
C ASP A 170 -19.43 -13.98 4.11
N GLY A 171 -18.25 -13.44 3.78
CA GLY A 171 -18.06 -12.22 2.98
C GLY A 171 -18.47 -12.34 1.52
N ASN A 172 -18.46 -13.56 0.96
CA ASN A 172 -18.65 -13.79 -0.46
C ASN A 172 -19.01 -15.26 -0.74
N THR A 173 -20.29 -15.59 -0.58
CA THR A 173 -20.74 -16.98 -0.69
C THR A 173 -20.40 -17.63 -2.02
N TYR A 174 -19.98 -18.89 -1.97
CA TYR A 174 -19.82 -19.73 -3.15
C TYR A 174 -21.17 -20.23 -3.67
N TYR A 175 -21.38 -20.07 -4.97
CA TYR A 175 -22.47 -20.70 -5.71
C TYR A 175 -21.88 -21.70 -6.70
N GLY A 176 -21.84 -22.97 -6.30
CA GLY A 176 -21.06 -23.98 -7.00
C GLY A 176 -19.56 -23.77 -6.74
N SER A 177 -18.76 -23.65 -7.80
CA SER A 177 -17.32 -23.37 -7.71
C SER A 177 -16.96 -21.88 -7.79
N SER A 178 -17.96 -21.01 -7.99
CA SER A 178 -17.75 -19.58 -8.21
C SER A 178 -18.15 -18.78 -6.98
N LEU A 179 -17.33 -17.81 -6.60
CA LEU A 179 -17.70 -16.77 -5.66
C LEU A 179 -18.87 -15.93 -6.20
N ASN A 180 -19.71 -15.38 -5.32
CA ASN A 180 -20.83 -14.52 -5.71
C ASN A 180 -20.36 -13.25 -6.46
N TRP A 181 -19.28 -12.65 -5.96
CA TRP A 181 -18.61 -11.50 -6.57
C TRP A 181 -17.17 -11.86 -6.91
N ALA A 182 -16.65 -11.26 -7.98
CA ALA A 182 -15.20 -11.20 -8.16
C ALA A 182 -14.59 -10.44 -6.97
N SER A 183 -13.61 -11.04 -6.30
CA SER A 183 -13.09 -10.53 -5.02
C SER A 183 -12.38 -9.19 -5.14
N THR A 184 -11.95 -8.80 -6.34
CA THR A 184 -11.33 -7.50 -6.66
C THR A 184 -12.32 -6.34 -6.74
N VAL A 185 -13.63 -6.60 -6.73
CA VAL A 185 -14.66 -5.55 -6.80
C VAL A 185 -15.56 -5.53 -5.57
N ILE A 186 -15.09 -6.01 -4.41
CA ILE A 186 -15.86 -6.04 -3.17
C ILE A 186 -15.40 -4.94 -2.23
N PHE A 187 -16.03 -3.77 -2.32
CA PHE A 187 -15.62 -2.53 -1.64
C PHE A 187 -16.56 -2.15 -0.48
N TRP A 188 -16.12 -1.20 0.35
CA TRP A 188 -16.91 -0.50 1.39
C TRP A 188 -17.59 -1.42 2.41
N ARG A 189 -16.78 -2.27 3.08
CA ARG A 189 -17.27 -3.22 4.08
C ARG A 189 -16.51 -3.13 5.38
N GLN A 190 -17.21 -3.35 6.48
CA GLN A 190 -16.59 -3.39 7.80
C GLN A 190 -17.14 -4.55 8.63
N VAL A 191 -16.26 -5.23 9.37
CA VAL A 191 -16.66 -6.05 10.52
C VAL A 191 -15.90 -5.58 11.75
N ARG A 192 -16.62 -5.12 12.77
CA ARG A 192 -15.98 -4.64 14.00
C ARG A 192 -16.66 -5.05 15.29
N ASN A 193 -15.85 -5.32 16.32
CA ASN A 193 -16.25 -5.59 17.71
C ASN A 193 -17.01 -6.91 17.90
N PHE A 194 -16.41 -8.04 17.54
CA PHE A 194 -17.05 -9.35 17.71
C PHE A 194 -16.17 -10.34 18.43
N VAL A 195 -16.81 -11.31 19.08
CA VAL A 195 -16.18 -12.60 19.38
C VAL A 195 -16.82 -13.64 18.47
N LEU A 196 -16.01 -14.32 17.66
CA LEU A 196 -16.43 -15.45 16.82
C LEU A 196 -16.03 -16.73 17.53
N ASP A 197 -17.01 -17.44 18.09
CA ASP A 197 -16.78 -18.61 18.93
C ASP A 197 -17.22 -19.91 18.24
N MET A 198 -16.23 -20.67 17.82
CA MET A 198 -16.38 -21.96 17.13
C MET A 198 -16.13 -23.16 18.05
N THR A 199 -15.91 -22.95 19.35
CA THR A 199 -15.48 -24.02 20.27
C THR A 199 -16.52 -25.12 20.49
N ASN A 200 -17.78 -24.90 20.09
CA ASN A 200 -18.82 -25.94 20.09
C ASN A 200 -18.69 -26.92 18.92
N ILE A 201 -18.10 -26.48 17.81
CA ILE A 201 -17.87 -27.33 16.64
C ILE A 201 -16.78 -28.35 17.01
N PRO A 202 -16.98 -29.65 16.76
CA PRO A 202 -15.98 -30.67 17.07
C PRO A 202 -14.61 -30.33 16.46
N ALA A 203 -13.53 -30.64 17.18
CA ALA A 203 -12.18 -30.30 16.73
C ALA A 203 -11.82 -30.93 15.37
N GLY A 204 -12.24 -32.17 15.13
CA GLY A 204 -11.99 -32.88 13.87
C GLY A 204 -12.80 -32.34 12.68
N SER A 205 -13.77 -31.46 12.90
CA SER A 205 -14.59 -30.86 11.85
C SER A 205 -13.95 -29.57 11.34
N ALA A 206 -13.96 -29.38 10.02
CA ALA A 206 -13.57 -28.10 9.42
C ALA A 206 -14.55 -27.01 9.88
N ALA A 207 -14.00 -25.86 10.27
CA ALA A 207 -14.76 -24.69 10.67
C ALA A 207 -13.95 -23.43 10.37
N THR A 208 -14.61 -22.40 9.87
CA THR A 208 -13.98 -21.11 9.58
C THR A 208 -14.71 -20.01 10.34
N GLY A 209 -13.97 -19.14 11.03
CA GLY A 209 -14.58 -18.01 11.74
C GLY A 209 -15.12 -16.99 10.76
N MET A 210 -14.27 -16.56 9.83
CA MET A 210 -14.63 -15.57 8.84
C MET A 210 -14.03 -15.88 7.47
N HIS A 211 -14.85 -15.82 6.44
CA HIS A 211 -14.46 -15.84 5.03
C HIS A 211 -14.48 -14.41 4.50
N TRP A 212 -13.33 -13.88 4.08
CA TRP A 212 -13.16 -12.45 3.81
C TRP A 212 -12.43 -12.10 2.50
N PRO A 213 -12.81 -12.68 1.35
CA PRO A 213 -12.31 -12.21 0.06
C PRO A 213 -12.91 -10.83 -0.22
N THR A 214 -12.06 -9.81 -0.30
CA THR A 214 -12.47 -8.40 -0.36
C THR A 214 -11.51 -7.57 -1.20
N ALA A 215 -11.86 -6.32 -1.43
CA ALA A 215 -11.03 -5.34 -2.11
C ALA A 215 -10.78 -4.09 -1.23
N GLN A 216 -10.44 -2.95 -1.82
CA GLN A 216 -10.14 -1.69 -1.15
C GLN A 216 -11.33 -1.15 -0.33
N ALA A 217 -11.07 -0.22 0.59
CA ALA A 217 -12.05 0.34 1.51
C ALA A 217 -12.82 -0.72 2.32
N THR A 218 -12.13 -1.79 2.70
CA THR A 218 -12.66 -2.81 3.61
C THR A 218 -11.81 -2.91 4.87
N SER A 219 -12.45 -3.18 6.01
CA SER A 219 -11.73 -3.34 7.27
C SER A 219 -12.33 -4.40 8.20
N ILE A 220 -11.45 -5.11 8.91
CA ILE A 220 -11.83 -5.87 10.12
C ILE A 220 -11.13 -5.21 11.31
N GLN A 221 -11.87 -4.92 12.38
CA GLN A 221 -11.33 -4.27 13.57
C GLN A 221 -11.85 -4.91 14.86
N ASN A 222 -10.97 -5.18 15.84
CA ASN A 222 -11.39 -5.60 17.18
C ASN A 222 -12.26 -6.87 17.16
N VAL A 223 -11.76 -7.95 16.53
CA VAL A 223 -12.43 -9.26 16.49
C VAL A 223 -11.59 -10.32 17.19
N GLU A 224 -12.22 -11.08 18.06
CA GLU A 224 -11.63 -12.25 18.72
C GLU A 224 -12.15 -13.54 18.08
N PHE A 225 -11.26 -14.45 17.69
CA PHE A 225 -11.59 -15.80 17.23
C PHE A 225 -11.30 -16.81 18.34
N ARG A 226 -12.31 -17.56 18.76
CA ARG A 226 -12.19 -18.66 19.73
C ARG A 226 -12.37 -19.99 19.02
N MET A 227 -11.29 -20.75 18.96
CA MET A 227 -11.22 -22.02 18.24
C MET A 227 -10.88 -23.17 19.21
N SER A 228 -11.10 -24.41 18.76
CA SER A 228 -10.72 -25.59 19.54
C SER A 228 -9.20 -25.66 19.73
N LEU A 229 -8.79 -25.94 20.97
CA LEU A 229 -7.40 -26.23 21.37
C LEU A 229 -7.08 -27.73 21.32
N ALA A 230 -8.06 -28.59 21.03
CA ALA A 230 -7.85 -30.03 21.06
C ALA A 230 -6.88 -30.46 19.94
N PRO A 231 -5.99 -31.44 20.21
CA PRO A 231 -5.13 -32.01 19.18
C PRO A 231 -5.92 -32.45 17.94
N GLY A 232 -5.37 -32.16 16.76
CA GLY A 232 -6.03 -32.49 15.48
C GLY A 232 -7.17 -31.55 15.08
N THR A 233 -7.34 -30.41 15.77
CA THR A 233 -8.27 -29.34 15.37
C THR A 233 -8.14 -28.99 13.89
N GLN A 234 -9.27 -28.77 13.21
CA GLN A 234 -9.36 -28.31 11.82
C GLN A 234 -9.93 -26.89 11.72
N HIS A 235 -10.02 -26.17 12.83
CA HIS A 235 -10.58 -24.82 12.86
C HIS A 235 -9.61 -23.80 12.27
N ILE A 236 -10.15 -22.88 11.49
CA ILE A 236 -9.45 -21.73 10.89
C ILE A 236 -10.14 -20.45 11.39
N GLY A 237 -9.36 -19.46 11.85
CA GLY A 237 -9.93 -18.19 12.30
C GLY A 237 -10.43 -17.36 11.13
N LEU A 238 -9.48 -16.80 10.38
CA LEU A 238 -9.73 -15.98 9.20
C LEU A 238 -9.27 -16.73 7.94
N PHE A 239 -10.13 -16.80 6.93
CA PHE A 239 -9.84 -17.37 5.62
C PHE A 239 -10.04 -16.30 4.53
N VAL A 240 -9.00 -16.08 3.73
CA VAL A 240 -9.00 -15.19 2.57
C VAL A 240 -8.26 -15.89 1.46
N GLU A 241 -8.92 -16.25 0.38
CA GLU A 241 -8.33 -17.00 -0.72
C GLU A 241 -8.06 -16.15 -1.96
N SER A 242 -8.70 -14.97 -2.05
CA SER A 242 -8.46 -13.99 -3.11
C SER A 242 -8.89 -12.57 -2.70
N GLY A 243 -8.50 -11.56 -3.49
CA GLY A 243 -8.90 -10.17 -3.27
C GLY A 243 -7.93 -9.15 -3.83
N SER A 244 -8.21 -7.87 -3.56
CA SER A 244 -7.31 -6.70 -3.75
C SER A 244 -7.40 -5.79 -2.52
N ALA A 245 -7.11 -6.37 -1.38
CA ALA A 245 -7.88 -6.07 -0.20
C ALA A 245 -7.32 -4.88 0.65
N GLY A 246 -8.15 -4.34 1.55
CA GLY A 246 -7.85 -3.18 2.42
C GLY A 246 -6.99 -3.50 3.66
N ILE A 247 -7.55 -3.31 4.86
CA ILE A 247 -6.82 -3.48 6.13
C ILE A 247 -7.48 -4.49 7.08
N VAL A 248 -6.66 -5.18 7.89
CA VAL A 248 -7.13 -5.87 9.09
C VAL A 248 -6.33 -5.40 10.29
N ALA A 249 -7.02 -5.01 11.36
CA ALA A 249 -6.40 -4.47 12.55
C ALA A 249 -7.00 -5.01 13.85
N ASP A 250 -6.17 -5.16 14.89
CA ASP A 250 -6.60 -5.42 16.26
C ASP A 250 -7.37 -6.75 16.46
N LEU A 251 -6.93 -7.83 15.81
CA LEU A 251 -7.59 -9.13 15.96
C LEU A 251 -6.83 -10.03 16.94
N THR A 252 -7.57 -10.89 17.62
CA THR A 252 -7.01 -11.91 18.52
C THR A 252 -7.49 -13.29 18.12
N PHE A 253 -6.58 -14.24 17.96
CA PHE A 253 -6.85 -15.61 17.57
C PHE A 253 -6.43 -16.54 18.72
N ASN A 254 -7.36 -17.35 19.21
CA ASN A 254 -7.15 -18.27 20.33
C ASN A 254 -7.43 -19.70 19.88
N GLY A 255 -6.37 -20.52 19.81
CA GLY A 255 -6.43 -21.93 19.39
C GLY A 255 -6.48 -22.13 17.88
N GLY A 256 -6.98 -23.29 17.45
CA GLY A 256 -7.20 -23.62 16.04
C GLY A 256 -5.97 -24.17 15.31
N LYS A 257 -6.24 -24.74 14.14
CA LYS A 257 -5.21 -25.25 13.23
C LYS A 257 -4.44 -24.08 12.62
N ILE A 258 -5.18 -23.10 12.12
CA ILE A 258 -4.62 -21.91 11.49
C ILE A 258 -5.33 -20.69 12.06
N GLY A 259 -4.57 -19.73 12.57
CA GLY A 259 -5.14 -18.43 12.98
C GLY A 259 -5.70 -17.69 11.77
N ALA A 260 -4.83 -17.34 10.83
CA ALA A 260 -5.19 -16.70 9.57
C ALA A 260 -4.62 -17.48 8.38
N HIS A 261 -5.47 -17.89 7.44
CA HIS A 261 -5.11 -18.57 6.20
C HIS A 261 -5.46 -17.66 5.03
N VAL A 262 -4.45 -16.97 4.47
CA VAL A 262 -4.69 -15.72 3.72
C VAL A 262 -3.93 -15.66 2.39
N GLY A 263 -4.58 -15.12 1.36
CA GLY A 263 -4.02 -14.82 0.06
C GLY A 263 -4.89 -13.84 -0.74
N THR A 264 -4.27 -12.76 -1.19
CA THR A 264 -4.83 -11.67 -2.01
C THR A 264 -3.64 -10.99 -2.70
N GLN A 265 -3.90 -10.15 -3.70
CA GLN A 265 -2.87 -9.36 -4.37
C GLN A 265 -1.97 -8.63 -3.36
N GLN A 266 -2.57 -7.77 -2.55
CA GLN A 266 -1.89 -7.07 -1.46
C GLN A 266 -2.75 -6.97 -0.22
N PHE A 267 -2.12 -6.68 0.92
CA PHE A 267 -2.83 -6.37 2.16
C PHE A 267 -1.97 -5.72 3.23
N THR A 268 -2.61 -5.02 4.17
CA THR A 268 -2.00 -4.55 5.42
C THR A 268 -2.67 -5.21 6.63
N MET A 269 -1.89 -5.88 7.47
CA MET A 269 -2.36 -6.48 8.73
C MET A 269 -1.59 -5.94 9.92
N ARG A 270 -2.30 -5.34 10.88
CA ARG A 270 -1.66 -4.69 12.03
C ARG A 270 -2.22 -5.14 13.38
N ASN A 271 -1.35 -5.24 14.39
CA ASN A 271 -1.73 -5.52 15.78
C ASN A 271 -2.57 -6.80 15.92
N LEU A 272 -2.14 -7.88 15.29
CA LEU A 272 -2.78 -9.19 15.42
C LEU A 272 -2.09 -10.01 16.51
N VAL A 273 -2.89 -10.75 17.28
CA VAL A 273 -2.41 -11.60 18.37
C VAL A 273 -2.81 -13.04 18.10
N PHE A 274 -1.86 -13.95 18.11
CA PHE A 274 -2.10 -15.38 17.91
C PHE A 274 -1.65 -16.15 19.14
N ASN A 275 -2.55 -16.92 19.74
CA ASN A 275 -2.30 -17.67 20.96
C ASN A 275 -2.63 -19.14 20.75
N ASN A 276 -1.64 -20.02 20.92
CA ASN A 276 -1.81 -21.47 20.91
C ASN A 276 -2.42 -22.02 19.61
N CYS A 277 -2.17 -21.35 18.47
CA CYS A 277 -2.49 -21.90 17.15
C CYS A 277 -1.48 -22.99 16.79
N VAL A 278 -1.85 -23.95 15.95
CA VAL A 278 -0.81 -24.82 15.35
C VAL A 278 0.08 -23.96 14.44
N THR A 279 -0.52 -23.30 13.46
CA THR A 279 0.13 -22.25 12.65
C THR A 279 -0.57 -20.92 12.91
N ALA A 280 0.13 -19.86 13.29
CA ALA A 280 -0.50 -18.56 13.49
C ALA A 280 -0.98 -17.97 12.15
N ILE A 281 -0.09 -17.87 11.16
CA ILE A 281 -0.40 -17.35 9.84
C ILE A 281 0.08 -18.34 8.78
N SER A 282 -0.79 -18.72 7.86
CA SER A 282 -0.45 -19.48 6.66
C SER A 282 -0.78 -18.63 5.44
N GLN A 283 0.25 -18.15 4.75
CA GLN A 283 0.10 -17.34 3.54
C GLN A 283 -0.03 -18.27 2.32
N ILE A 284 -1.19 -18.24 1.67
CA ILE A 284 -1.52 -19.07 0.51
C ILE A 284 -0.78 -18.55 -0.72
N TRP A 285 -0.93 -17.27 -1.02
CA TRP A 285 -0.29 -16.56 -2.12
C TRP A 285 -0.37 -15.05 -1.85
N ASN A 286 0.44 -14.25 -2.53
CA ASN A 286 0.24 -12.80 -2.64
C ASN A 286 1.12 -12.22 -3.75
N TRP A 287 1.00 -10.91 -3.96
CA TRP A 287 2.00 -10.10 -4.64
C TRP A 287 2.91 -9.40 -3.64
N GLY A 288 2.33 -8.77 -2.61
CA GLY A 288 3.07 -8.18 -1.50
C GLY A 288 2.22 -7.98 -0.25
N TRP A 289 2.86 -7.94 0.94
CA TRP A 289 2.11 -7.87 2.20
C TRP A 289 2.87 -7.16 3.30
N LEU A 290 2.16 -6.37 4.11
CA LEU A 290 2.69 -5.81 5.35
C LEU A 290 2.03 -6.44 6.58
N TYR A 291 2.85 -7.03 7.43
CA TYR A 291 2.51 -7.43 8.80
C TYR A 291 3.19 -6.49 9.80
N GLN A 292 2.41 -5.72 10.57
CA GLN A 292 2.95 -4.75 11.52
C GLN A 292 2.45 -5.01 12.94
N GLY A 293 3.36 -5.08 13.92
CA GLY A 293 2.97 -5.24 15.33
C GLY A 293 2.30 -6.57 15.64
N ILE A 294 2.65 -7.64 14.93
CA ILE A 294 2.12 -8.99 15.15
C ILE A 294 2.70 -9.59 16.43
N ARG A 295 1.86 -10.29 17.20
CA ARG A 295 2.26 -11.00 18.42
C ARG A 295 1.86 -12.47 18.31
N ILE A 296 2.84 -13.36 18.31
CA ILE A 296 2.63 -14.81 18.20
C ILE A 296 3.10 -15.47 19.49
N ASN A 297 2.24 -16.23 20.14
CA ASN A 297 2.49 -16.83 21.45
C ASN A 297 2.13 -18.32 21.45
N ASN A 298 3.10 -19.16 21.80
CA ASN A 298 2.90 -20.60 22.02
C ASN A 298 2.35 -21.35 20.79
N CYS A 299 2.70 -20.91 19.57
CA CYS A 299 2.31 -21.61 18.35
C CYS A 299 3.34 -22.70 17.98
N GLN A 300 3.02 -23.61 17.07
CA GLN A 300 4.03 -24.54 16.52
C GLN A 300 4.86 -23.87 15.42
N VAL A 301 4.16 -23.18 14.51
CA VAL A 301 4.74 -22.32 13.48
C VAL A 301 4.15 -20.92 13.61
N GLY A 302 4.99 -19.89 13.54
CA GLY A 302 4.54 -18.51 13.53
C GLY A 302 3.91 -18.14 12.18
N ILE A 303 4.74 -17.87 11.17
CA ILE A 303 4.29 -17.49 9.83
C ILE A 303 4.81 -18.51 8.82
N ASP A 304 3.93 -19.14 8.07
CA ASP A 304 4.28 -20.02 6.96
C ASP A 304 4.04 -19.30 5.64
N ILE A 305 5.11 -18.98 4.92
CA ILE A 305 5.08 -18.42 3.57
C ILE A 305 5.52 -19.43 2.51
N SER A 306 5.72 -20.70 2.85
CA SER A 306 6.41 -21.67 2.00
C SER A 306 5.55 -22.28 0.87
N ASN A 307 4.31 -21.84 0.71
CA ASN A 307 3.37 -22.46 -0.24
C ASN A 307 3.88 -22.41 -1.69
N GLY A 308 3.67 -23.51 -2.41
CA GLY A 308 4.16 -23.70 -3.79
C GLY A 308 5.59 -24.28 -3.90
N GLY A 309 6.37 -24.25 -2.83
CA GLY A 309 7.75 -24.77 -2.81
C GLY A 309 8.71 -23.99 -3.73
N THR A 310 9.93 -24.48 -3.90
CA THR A 310 10.96 -23.76 -4.68
C THR A 310 10.66 -23.69 -6.17
N ALA A 311 9.96 -24.66 -6.74
CA ALA A 311 9.72 -24.72 -8.18
C ALA A 311 8.57 -23.80 -8.66
N ALA A 312 7.68 -23.39 -7.75
CA ALA A 312 6.49 -22.62 -8.07
C ALA A 312 6.02 -21.80 -6.85
N ALA A 313 6.93 -21.03 -6.25
CA ALA A 313 6.64 -20.29 -5.02
C ALA A 313 5.42 -19.36 -5.22
N ALA A 314 4.37 -19.59 -4.42
CA ALA A 314 3.08 -18.93 -4.59
C ALA A 314 3.01 -17.55 -3.91
N VAL A 315 3.78 -17.35 -2.85
CA VAL A 315 3.86 -16.08 -2.13
C VAL A 315 4.88 -15.18 -2.83
N GLY A 316 4.47 -13.96 -3.19
CA GLY A 316 5.33 -12.96 -3.82
C GLY A 316 6.30 -12.35 -2.82
N SER A 317 5.79 -11.53 -1.89
CA SER A 317 6.61 -10.87 -0.89
C SER A 317 5.90 -10.58 0.43
N VAL A 318 6.66 -10.52 1.52
CA VAL A 318 6.18 -10.23 2.88
C VAL A 318 7.14 -9.32 3.63
N VAL A 319 6.60 -8.33 4.34
CA VAL A 319 7.30 -7.54 5.36
C VAL A 319 6.73 -7.85 6.73
N LEU A 320 7.59 -8.17 7.70
CA LEU A 320 7.23 -8.27 9.12
C LEU A 320 7.94 -7.19 9.93
N LEU A 321 7.15 -6.29 10.52
CA LEU A 321 7.60 -5.06 11.15
C LEU A 321 7.15 -4.99 12.61
N ASP A 322 8.03 -4.55 13.52
CA ASP A 322 7.69 -4.18 14.91
C ASP A 322 6.96 -5.27 15.73
N SER A 323 7.27 -6.53 15.41
CA SER A 323 6.51 -7.71 15.83
C SER A 323 7.24 -8.52 16.92
N SER A 324 6.57 -9.50 17.51
CA SER A 324 7.17 -10.42 18.47
C SER A 324 6.67 -11.85 18.33
N ILE A 325 7.57 -12.82 18.46
CA ILE A 325 7.27 -14.25 18.44
C ILE A 325 7.80 -14.86 19.74
N THR A 326 6.96 -15.58 20.47
CA THR A 326 7.26 -16.13 21.80
C THR A 326 6.88 -17.61 21.90
N ASN A 327 7.76 -18.43 22.50
CA ASN A 327 7.54 -19.86 22.78
C ASN A 327 7.05 -20.65 21.56
N THR A 328 7.61 -20.35 20.39
CA THR A 328 7.18 -20.92 19.12
C THR A 328 8.39 -21.62 18.51
N PRO A 329 8.36 -22.96 18.32
CA PRO A 329 9.52 -23.71 17.82
C PRO A 329 10.10 -23.17 16.50
N VAL A 330 9.21 -22.80 15.56
CA VAL A 330 9.58 -22.23 14.26
C VAL A 330 8.92 -20.87 14.10
N GLY A 331 9.72 -19.81 14.05
CA GLY A 331 9.25 -18.44 13.87
C GLY A 331 8.60 -18.24 12.50
N ILE A 332 9.38 -18.37 11.43
CA ILE A 332 8.92 -18.22 10.05
C ILE A 332 9.39 -19.41 9.21
N MET A 333 8.51 -19.94 8.37
CA MET A 333 8.82 -20.98 7.40
C MET A 333 8.84 -20.38 5.99
N THR A 334 9.95 -20.54 5.28
CA THR A 334 10.19 -20.02 3.93
C THR A 334 10.49 -21.17 2.96
N THR A 335 10.28 -20.95 1.67
CA THR A 335 10.80 -21.82 0.62
C THR A 335 11.90 -21.13 -0.20
N TYR A 336 12.36 -19.95 0.20
CA TYR A 336 13.38 -19.20 -0.53
C TYR A 336 14.79 -19.82 -0.37
N ASP A 337 15.45 -20.03 -1.50
CA ASP A 337 16.86 -20.43 -1.61
C ASP A 337 17.39 -20.04 -3.00
N THR A 338 18.63 -20.40 -3.36
CA THR A 338 19.21 -20.08 -4.68
C THR A 338 18.55 -20.79 -5.87
N THR A 339 17.60 -21.70 -5.65
CA THR A 339 16.89 -22.46 -6.68
C THR A 339 15.43 -22.03 -6.86
N THR A 340 14.94 -21.12 -6.01
CA THR A 340 13.54 -20.67 -6.04
C THR A 340 13.18 -20.00 -7.36
N VAL A 341 12.02 -20.40 -7.89
CA VAL A 341 11.40 -19.93 -9.12
C VAL A 341 9.95 -19.49 -8.82
N PRO A 342 9.54 -18.31 -9.30
CA PRO A 342 10.37 -17.28 -9.94
C PRO A 342 11.41 -16.66 -9.00
N VAL A 343 12.46 -16.05 -9.54
CA VAL A 343 13.71 -15.74 -8.81
C VAL A 343 13.55 -14.79 -7.63
N THR A 344 12.50 -13.96 -7.64
CA THR A 344 12.17 -13.01 -6.56
C THR A 344 10.92 -13.38 -5.77
N ALA A 345 10.22 -14.46 -6.14
CA ALA A 345 9.13 -14.97 -5.34
C ALA A 345 9.64 -15.42 -3.96
N ASN A 346 8.75 -15.40 -2.98
CA ASN A 346 9.02 -15.67 -1.58
C ASN A 346 9.98 -14.67 -0.90
N SER A 347 10.06 -13.44 -1.42
CA SER A 347 10.86 -12.38 -0.79
C SER A 347 10.33 -12.05 0.61
N LEU A 348 11.22 -11.93 1.59
CA LEU A 348 10.88 -11.64 2.98
C LEU A 348 11.79 -10.53 3.52
N VAL A 349 11.22 -9.56 4.21
CA VAL A 349 11.99 -8.57 4.98
C VAL A 349 11.45 -8.46 6.40
N LEU A 350 12.34 -8.55 7.38
CA LEU A 350 12.05 -8.42 8.81
C LEU A 350 12.74 -7.16 9.34
N GLU A 351 12.05 -6.39 10.18
CA GLU A 351 12.67 -5.28 10.90
C GLU A 351 12.05 -5.10 12.29
N ASN A 352 12.89 -5.00 13.31
CA ASN A 352 12.50 -4.87 14.72
C ASN A 352 11.56 -6.00 15.17
N VAL A 353 12.02 -7.26 15.03
CA VAL A 353 11.26 -8.45 15.41
C VAL A 353 11.86 -9.09 16.66
N VAL A 354 11.10 -9.06 17.77
CA VAL A 354 11.52 -9.64 19.04
C VAL A 354 11.25 -11.15 19.05
N LEU A 355 12.25 -11.93 19.40
CA LEU A 355 12.12 -13.38 19.61
C LEU A 355 12.32 -13.70 21.08
N ASN A 356 11.43 -14.51 21.64
CA ASN A 356 11.56 -15.00 23.01
C ASN A 356 11.29 -16.51 23.06
N ASN A 357 12.33 -17.31 23.32
CA ASN A 357 12.25 -18.78 23.30
C ASN A 357 11.67 -19.30 21.97
N VAL A 358 12.32 -18.91 20.88
CA VAL A 358 12.03 -19.30 19.49
C VAL A 358 13.33 -19.89 18.94
N PRO A 359 13.57 -21.21 19.05
CA PRO A 359 14.87 -21.80 18.73
C PRO A 359 15.25 -21.70 17.25
N THR A 360 14.28 -21.75 16.34
CA THR A 360 14.49 -21.54 14.90
C THR A 360 13.73 -20.29 14.46
N ALA A 361 14.45 -19.19 14.19
CA ALA A 361 13.83 -17.94 13.75
C ALA A 361 13.25 -18.08 12.34
N ILE A 362 14.02 -18.63 11.42
CA ILE A 362 13.61 -18.89 10.03
C ILE A 362 14.04 -20.31 9.64
N GLN A 363 13.10 -21.09 9.12
CA GLN A 363 13.29 -22.45 8.65
C GLN A 363 12.92 -22.57 7.17
N PHE A 364 13.75 -23.27 6.41
CA PHE A 364 13.44 -23.68 5.05
C PHE A 364 12.45 -24.85 5.06
N ALA A 365 11.48 -24.86 4.15
CA ALA A 365 10.53 -25.95 3.98
C ALA A 365 11.26 -27.25 3.63
N GLY A 366 11.26 -28.20 4.57
CA GLY A 366 12.12 -29.40 4.52
C GLY A 366 13.04 -29.55 5.74
N GLY A 367 13.09 -28.54 6.60
CA GLY A 367 13.59 -28.65 7.98
C GLY A 367 14.91 -27.93 8.26
N ALA A 368 15.64 -27.49 7.23
CA ALA A 368 16.91 -26.80 7.39
C ALA A 368 16.72 -25.42 8.05
N THR A 369 17.58 -25.07 9.01
CA THR A 369 17.55 -23.74 9.64
C THR A 369 18.23 -22.71 8.76
N VAL A 370 17.52 -21.65 8.40
CA VAL A 370 18.03 -20.50 7.62
C VAL A 370 18.59 -19.43 8.55
N LEU A 371 17.85 -19.10 9.60
CA LEU A 371 18.29 -18.18 10.66
C LEU A 371 18.07 -18.84 12.01
N GLN A 372 19.17 -18.96 12.77
CA GLN A 372 19.12 -19.43 14.14
C GLN A 372 18.34 -18.46 15.03
N GLY A 373 17.52 -19.00 15.91
CA GLY A 373 16.76 -18.21 16.87
C GLY A 373 17.44 -18.13 18.23
N THR A 374 16.67 -18.29 19.31
CA THR A 374 17.13 -18.16 20.69
C THR A 374 16.30 -19.02 21.65
N THR A 375 16.92 -19.49 22.72
CA THR A 375 16.23 -20.10 23.89
C THR A 375 15.91 -19.07 24.99
N GLY A 376 16.41 -17.83 24.85
CA GLY A 376 16.11 -16.68 25.69
C GLY A 376 15.41 -15.57 24.90
N THR A 377 15.73 -14.30 25.16
CA THR A 377 15.19 -13.17 24.39
C THR A 377 16.26 -12.54 23.51
N THR A 378 15.92 -12.24 22.25
CA THR A 378 16.76 -11.45 21.33
C THR A 378 15.87 -10.62 20.40
N THR A 379 16.45 -9.69 19.65
CA THR A 379 15.74 -8.91 18.63
C THR A 379 16.47 -9.02 17.30
N ILE A 380 15.75 -9.41 16.25
CA ILE A 380 16.20 -9.27 14.87
C ILE A 380 16.06 -7.78 14.52
N ALA A 381 17.19 -7.07 14.46
CA ALA A 381 17.22 -5.67 14.09
C ALA A 381 16.70 -5.47 12.67
N ALA A 382 17.31 -6.14 11.69
CA ALA A 382 16.77 -6.32 10.35
C ALA A 382 17.37 -7.57 9.67
N TRP A 383 16.60 -8.21 8.80
CA TRP A 383 17.00 -9.38 8.01
C TRP A 383 16.16 -9.45 6.73
N GLY A 384 16.65 -10.02 5.65
CA GLY A 384 15.81 -10.28 4.48
C GLY A 384 16.33 -11.36 3.54
N GLU A 385 15.48 -11.69 2.56
CA GLU A 385 15.79 -12.56 1.43
C GLU A 385 15.06 -12.08 0.17
N GLY A 386 15.70 -12.25 -0.99
CA GLY A 386 15.19 -11.78 -2.28
C GLY A 386 16.25 -11.10 -3.13
N HIS A 387 15.82 -10.16 -3.99
CA HIS A 387 16.72 -9.27 -4.73
C HIS A 387 16.92 -7.94 -4.01
N GLU A 388 18.19 -7.50 -3.90
CA GLU A 388 18.57 -6.20 -3.36
C GLU A 388 19.21 -5.28 -4.41
N TYR A 389 19.03 -3.98 -4.17
CA TYR A 389 19.65 -2.85 -4.85
C TYR A 389 20.18 -1.86 -3.79
N THR A 390 21.46 -2.00 -3.42
CA THR A 390 22.08 -1.27 -2.30
C THR A 390 23.50 -0.75 -2.63
N PRO A 391 23.66 0.27 -3.49
CA PRO A 391 22.63 0.92 -4.30
C PRO A 391 22.50 0.29 -5.71
N ALA A 392 23.41 -0.61 -6.08
CA ALA A 392 23.38 -1.34 -7.35
C ALA A 392 22.79 -2.74 -7.14
N GLY A 393 22.23 -3.30 -8.21
CA GLY A 393 21.62 -4.62 -8.22
C GLY A 393 21.32 -5.06 -9.67
N PRO A 394 20.63 -6.19 -9.87
CA PRO A 394 20.11 -7.06 -8.82
C PRO A 394 21.24 -7.86 -8.14
N LYS A 395 21.14 -8.07 -6.83
CA LYS A 395 21.90 -9.10 -6.13
C LYS A 395 20.94 -9.99 -5.35
N ARG A 396 21.09 -11.30 -5.50
CA ARG A 396 20.37 -12.26 -4.66
C ARG A 396 20.99 -12.27 -3.27
N PHE A 397 20.15 -12.21 -2.23
CA PHE A 397 20.62 -12.28 -0.85
C PHE A 397 19.65 -13.08 0.04
N GLN A 398 20.19 -13.59 1.16
CA GLN A 398 19.46 -14.19 2.26
C GLN A 398 20.32 -14.00 3.51
N GLY A 399 19.96 -13.05 4.39
CA GLY A 399 20.82 -12.69 5.51
C GLY A 399 20.47 -11.37 6.22
N PRO A 400 21.28 -10.99 7.21
CA PRO A 400 21.15 -9.70 7.90
C PRO A 400 21.29 -8.53 6.93
N ILE A 401 20.50 -7.48 7.16
CA ILE A 401 20.56 -6.22 6.40
C ILE A 401 20.74 -5.04 7.35
N THR A 402 21.14 -3.89 6.84
CA THR A 402 21.17 -2.66 7.63
C THR A 402 19.73 -2.18 7.86
N PRO A 403 19.28 -2.04 9.12
CA PRO A 403 17.96 -1.49 9.41
C PRO A 403 17.85 -0.05 8.90
N ASN A 404 16.64 0.35 8.52
CA ASN A 404 16.34 1.72 8.16
C ASN A 404 16.68 2.65 9.33
N ASN A 405 17.27 3.81 9.01
CA ASN A 405 17.36 4.89 9.97
C ASN A 405 15.98 5.54 10.12
N ARG A 406 15.23 5.11 11.12
CA ARG A 406 13.84 5.53 11.35
C ARG A 406 13.80 6.89 12.06
N PRO A 407 13.19 7.94 11.48
CA PRO A 407 13.02 9.22 12.14
C PRO A 407 12.27 9.08 13.48
N ALA A 408 12.85 9.57 14.57
CA ALA A 408 12.24 9.47 15.90
C ALA A 408 10.84 10.10 15.98
N SER A 409 10.55 11.09 15.12
CA SER A 409 9.23 11.73 15.02
C SER A 409 8.16 10.84 14.41
N LEU A 410 8.53 9.76 13.73
CA LEU A 410 7.61 8.73 13.24
C LEU A 410 7.34 7.62 14.27
N LEU A 411 8.06 7.61 15.39
CA LEU A 411 8.07 6.52 16.34
C LEU A 411 7.33 6.85 17.64
N LYS A 412 6.77 5.81 18.24
CA LYS A 412 6.30 5.77 19.62
C LYS A 412 6.87 4.51 20.28
N ASP A 413 7.62 4.68 21.36
CA ASP A 413 8.25 3.58 22.11
C ASP A 413 9.13 2.68 21.22
N GLY A 414 9.87 3.28 20.27
CA GLY A 414 10.77 2.57 19.35
C GLY A 414 10.08 1.86 18.16
N LYS A 415 8.76 1.90 18.09
CA LYS A 415 7.95 1.34 16.99
C LYS A 415 7.34 2.46 16.17
N TYR A 416 6.97 2.22 14.91
CA TYR A 416 6.19 3.21 14.19
C TYR A 416 4.88 3.51 14.93
N TYR A 417 4.54 4.79 15.03
CA TYR A 417 3.27 5.20 15.59
C TYR A 417 2.15 4.50 14.84
N ALA A 418 1.23 3.93 15.60
CA ALA A 418 0.06 3.26 15.08
C ALA A 418 -1.12 3.57 16.00
N ARG A 419 -2.27 3.80 15.39
CA ARG A 419 -3.52 4.06 16.11
C ARG A 419 -4.67 3.54 15.27
N SER A 420 -5.51 2.74 15.88
CA SER A 420 -6.70 2.20 15.24
C SER A 420 -7.82 3.23 15.19
N LYS A 421 -8.77 3.03 14.28
CA LYS A 421 -9.95 3.88 14.12
C LYS A 421 -10.63 4.14 15.48
N PRO A 422 -10.80 5.41 15.90
CA PRO A 422 -11.49 5.73 17.15
C PRO A 422 -12.97 5.39 17.04
N GLN A 423 -13.49 4.68 18.05
CA GLN A 423 -14.90 4.29 18.12
C GLN A 423 -15.70 5.09 19.16
N TYR A 424 -15.01 5.87 20.00
CA TYR A 424 -15.60 6.75 21.02
C TYR A 424 -16.54 6.00 21.99
N ASP A 425 -16.24 4.73 22.25
CA ASP A 425 -17.02 3.76 23.03
C ASP A 425 -17.33 4.21 24.46
N ASN A 426 -16.45 5.02 25.04
CA ASN A 426 -16.59 5.55 26.40
C ASN A 426 -17.37 6.87 26.50
N LEU A 427 -17.85 7.43 25.38
CA LEU A 427 -18.59 8.70 25.38
C LEU A 427 -20.11 8.48 25.38
N PRO A 428 -20.88 9.30 26.11
CA PRO A 428 -22.33 9.27 26.03
C PRO A 428 -22.83 9.85 24.70
N VAL A 429 -24.04 9.47 24.27
CA VAL A 429 -24.66 9.99 23.04
C VAL A 429 -24.78 11.52 23.00
N SER A 430 -24.87 12.19 24.15
CA SER A 430 -24.89 13.66 24.25
C SER A 430 -23.60 14.33 23.75
N SER A 431 -22.49 13.58 23.66
CA SER A 431 -21.24 14.05 23.08
C SER A 431 -21.28 14.16 21.56
N PHE A 432 -22.34 13.67 20.90
CA PHE A 432 -22.47 13.67 19.45
C PHE A 432 -23.48 14.70 18.98
N ALA A 433 -23.25 15.29 17.82
CA ALA A 433 -24.13 16.26 17.17
C ALA A 433 -24.41 15.80 15.74
N SER A 434 -25.65 15.36 15.47
CA SER A 434 -26.10 14.92 14.15
C SER A 434 -26.18 16.10 13.19
N VAL A 435 -25.67 15.92 11.97
CA VAL A 435 -25.78 16.91 10.89
C VAL A 435 -27.23 17.05 10.41
N ARG A 436 -28.03 15.95 10.41
CA ARG A 436 -29.43 16.02 10.00
C ARG A 436 -30.31 16.72 11.01
N SER A 437 -30.09 16.45 12.30
CA SER A 437 -30.71 17.22 13.39
C SER A 437 -30.37 18.72 13.34
N ALA A 438 -29.22 19.08 12.74
CA ALA A 438 -28.79 20.47 12.56
C ALA A 438 -29.26 21.11 11.22
N GLY A 439 -30.07 20.39 10.44
CA GLY A 439 -30.72 20.92 9.23
C GLY A 439 -30.08 20.53 7.90
N ALA A 440 -29.00 19.72 7.89
CA ALA A 440 -28.50 19.13 6.65
C ALA A 440 -29.46 18.02 6.19
N THR A 441 -29.80 17.97 4.91
CA THR A 441 -30.80 17.02 4.41
C THR A 441 -30.21 15.66 4.07
N GLY A 442 -29.00 15.64 3.50
CA GLY A 442 -28.32 14.42 3.02
C GLY A 442 -28.99 13.76 1.82
N ASN A 443 -29.87 14.49 1.11
CA ASN A 443 -30.77 13.92 0.10
C ASN A 443 -30.18 13.87 -1.31
N GLY A 444 -28.92 14.25 -1.50
CA GLY A 444 -28.26 14.31 -2.80
C GLY A 444 -28.73 15.45 -3.71
N VAL A 445 -29.54 16.39 -3.23
CA VAL A 445 -30.08 17.48 -4.06
C VAL A 445 -29.91 18.85 -3.39
N THR A 446 -30.32 18.97 -2.13
CA THR A 446 -30.25 20.22 -1.38
C THR A 446 -28.81 20.59 -1.11
N ASP A 447 -28.48 21.87 -1.32
CA ASP A 447 -27.21 22.44 -0.91
C ASP A 447 -27.13 22.50 0.62
N ASP A 448 -26.41 21.55 1.19
CA ASP A 448 -26.25 21.38 2.64
C ASP A 448 -25.06 22.20 3.18
N THR A 449 -24.38 23.00 2.33
CA THR A 449 -23.11 23.66 2.70
C THR A 449 -23.22 24.50 3.97
N ASN A 450 -24.26 25.34 4.09
CA ASN A 450 -24.43 26.21 5.25
C ASN A 450 -24.73 25.41 6.53
N ALA A 451 -25.58 24.39 6.43
CA ALA A 451 -25.96 23.55 7.56
C ALA A 451 -24.74 22.77 8.07
N LEU A 452 -24.00 22.13 7.16
CA LEU A 452 -22.76 21.40 7.48
C LEU A 452 -21.72 22.30 8.11
N GLN A 453 -21.44 23.47 7.52
CA GLN A 453 -20.43 24.37 8.09
C GLN A 453 -20.81 24.85 9.50
N SER A 454 -22.09 25.15 9.73
CA SER A 454 -22.60 25.60 11.02
C SER A 454 -22.46 24.53 12.11
N ILE A 455 -22.84 23.28 11.81
CA ILE A 455 -22.76 22.19 12.79
C ILE A 455 -21.32 21.78 13.07
N ILE A 456 -20.44 21.74 12.05
CA ILE A 456 -19.02 21.46 12.25
C ILE A 456 -18.39 22.48 13.20
N ASN A 457 -18.65 23.77 12.97
CA ASN A 457 -18.10 24.85 13.80
C ASN A 457 -18.64 24.80 15.23
N SER A 458 -19.97 24.67 15.39
CA SER A 458 -20.61 24.71 16.70
C SER A 458 -20.32 23.46 17.53
N ALA A 459 -20.31 22.26 16.93
CA ALA A 459 -19.95 21.02 17.63
C ALA A 459 -18.48 21.03 18.05
N THR A 460 -17.56 21.42 17.15
CA THR A 460 -16.12 21.51 17.48
C THR A 460 -15.88 22.50 18.63
N SER A 461 -16.51 23.68 18.58
CA SER A 461 -16.38 24.69 19.65
C SER A 461 -16.93 24.19 20.99
N ALA A 462 -17.92 23.30 20.95
CA ALA A 462 -18.49 22.65 22.13
C ALA A 462 -17.74 21.38 22.58
N GLY A 463 -16.67 20.98 21.88
CA GLY A 463 -15.95 19.73 22.14
C GLY A 463 -16.78 18.46 21.84
N ARG A 464 -17.81 18.59 21.01
CA ARG A 464 -18.69 17.49 20.56
C ARG A 464 -18.18 16.88 19.27
N ILE A 465 -18.52 15.61 19.06
CA ILE A 465 -18.24 14.86 17.83
C ILE A 465 -19.35 15.17 16.83
N VAL A 466 -18.97 15.56 15.61
CA VAL A 466 -19.90 15.69 14.50
C VAL A 466 -20.25 14.30 13.98
N TYR A 467 -21.52 13.95 14.04
CA TYR A 467 -22.04 12.71 13.51
C TYR A 467 -22.71 12.98 12.16
N PHE A 468 -22.10 12.49 11.09
CA PHE A 468 -22.75 12.48 9.78
C PHE A 468 -23.64 11.25 9.69
N ASP A 469 -24.95 11.46 9.80
CA ASP A 469 -25.93 10.43 9.46
C ASP A 469 -25.73 9.98 8.00
N ALA A 470 -26.09 8.74 7.65
CA ALA A 470 -25.94 8.26 6.27
C ALA A 470 -26.68 9.18 5.28
N GLY A 471 -26.06 9.45 4.13
CA GLY A 471 -26.64 10.33 3.11
C GLY A 471 -25.60 10.90 2.15
N THR A 472 -26.08 11.63 1.16
CA THR A 472 -25.27 12.36 0.18
C THR A 472 -25.52 13.85 0.36
N TYR A 473 -24.52 14.57 0.87
CA TYR A 473 -24.62 15.98 1.23
C TYR A 473 -23.99 16.83 0.13
N VAL A 474 -24.82 17.50 -0.67
CA VAL A 474 -24.33 18.36 -1.76
C VAL A 474 -23.74 19.64 -1.18
N VAL A 475 -22.55 20.00 -1.63
CA VAL A 475 -21.87 21.25 -1.24
C VAL A 475 -21.47 22.06 -2.47
N THR A 476 -21.66 23.37 -2.42
CA THR A 476 -21.39 24.30 -3.53
C THR A 476 -20.24 25.27 -3.25
N ARG A 477 -19.62 25.14 -2.07
CA ARG A 477 -18.36 25.81 -1.68
C ARG A 477 -17.60 24.94 -0.68
N THR A 478 -16.35 25.29 -0.42
CA THR A 478 -15.48 24.60 0.55
C THR A 478 -16.15 24.43 1.91
N ILE A 479 -16.05 23.22 2.47
CA ILE A 479 -16.31 22.91 3.88
C ILE A 479 -15.00 22.98 4.66
N ASP A 480 -14.95 23.85 5.65
CA ASP A 480 -13.81 24.00 6.56
C ASP A 480 -13.97 23.11 7.79
N ILE A 481 -12.99 22.24 8.04
CA ILE A 481 -12.87 21.45 9.27
C ILE A 481 -11.86 22.17 10.18
N PRO A 482 -12.31 22.78 11.30
CA PRO A 482 -11.42 23.52 12.20
C PRO A 482 -10.55 22.60 13.07
N PRO A 483 -9.42 23.11 13.59
CA PRO A 483 -8.65 22.39 14.61
C PRO A 483 -9.52 22.00 15.81
N GLY A 484 -9.36 20.79 16.31
CA GLY A 484 -10.13 20.21 17.41
C GLY A 484 -11.34 19.38 16.96
N ALA A 485 -11.68 19.40 15.67
CA ALA A 485 -12.85 18.69 15.16
C ALA A 485 -12.68 17.16 15.27
N LYS A 486 -13.76 16.51 15.68
CA LYS A 486 -13.91 15.04 15.64
C LYS A 486 -15.15 14.73 14.82
N ILE A 487 -15.00 13.90 13.79
CA ILE A 487 -16.05 13.63 12.81
C ILE A 487 -16.14 12.11 12.59
N VAL A 488 -17.36 11.57 12.61
CA VAL A 488 -17.63 10.16 12.30
C VAL A 488 -18.88 10.05 11.44
N GLY A 489 -18.85 9.18 10.43
CA GLY A 489 -19.99 8.91 9.55
C GLY A 489 -20.70 7.59 9.84
N GLU A 490 -21.98 7.51 9.45
CA GLU A 490 -22.79 6.28 9.41
C GLU A 490 -22.86 5.74 7.99
N GLY A 491 -22.37 4.52 7.76
CA GLY A 491 -22.49 3.85 6.46
C GLY A 491 -21.80 4.59 5.31
N TYR A 492 -20.67 5.27 5.57
CA TYR A 492 -19.91 6.05 4.60
C TYR A 492 -20.70 7.20 3.92
N PRO A 493 -21.20 8.19 4.68
CA PRO A 493 -21.88 9.33 4.10
C PRO A 493 -20.92 10.16 3.22
N ILE A 494 -21.51 10.81 2.22
CA ILE A 494 -20.78 11.45 1.14
C ILE A 494 -20.89 12.97 1.25
N ILE A 495 -19.76 13.68 1.29
CA ILE A 495 -19.70 15.11 0.98
C ILE A 495 -19.48 15.23 -0.53
N LEU A 496 -20.46 15.73 -1.26
CA LEU A 496 -20.51 15.73 -2.71
C LEU A 496 -20.40 17.15 -3.27
N SER A 497 -19.29 17.48 -3.92
CA SER A 497 -19.16 18.79 -4.57
C SER A 497 -20.08 18.92 -5.79
N SER A 498 -20.64 20.11 -5.98
CA SER A 498 -21.48 20.45 -7.13
C SER A 498 -21.42 21.94 -7.47
N GLY A 499 -21.94 22.31 -8.62
CA GLY A 499 -21.97 23.68 -9.12
C GLY A 499 -20.64 24.13 -9.74
N SER A 500 -20.53 25.43 -10.03
CA SER A 500 -19.40 25.99 -10.77
C SER A 500 -18.18 26.32 -9.91
N PHE A 501 -18.32 26.37 -8.58
CA PHE A 501 -17.25 26.81 -7.66
C PHE A 501 -15.99 25.95 -7.76
N PHE A 502 -16.13 24.65 -8.03
CA PHE A 502 -15.02 23.71 -8.18
C PHE A 502 -14.73 23.33 -9.64
N ASN A 503 -15.21 24.10 -10.63
CA ASN A 503 -15.08 23.76 -12.04
C ASN A 503 -14.02 24.62 -12.79
N ASP A 504 -13.12 25.27 -12.06
CA ASP A 504 -12.02 26.05 -12.62
C ASP A 504 -10.67 25.39 -12.33
N MET A 505 -10.15 24.67 -13.33
CA MET A 505 -8.85 23.99 -13.25
C MET A 505 -7.67 24.96 -13.06
N SER A 506 -7.81 26.22 -13.46
CA SER A 506 -6.77 27.24 -13.28
C SER A 506 -6.74 27.83 -11.87
N ASN A 507 -7.80 27.61 -11.10
CA ASN A 507 -7.99 28.10 -9.74
C ASN A 507 -8.65 27.01 -8.87
N PRO A 508 -7.96 25.87 -8.68
CA PRO A 508 -8.55 24.73 -8.00
C PRO A 508 -8.97 25.09 -6.56
N LYS A 509 -10.07 24.50 -6.11
CA LYS A 509 -10.69 24.76 -4.80
C LYS A 509 -10.83 23.47 -4.00
N PRO A 510 -10.54 23.50 -2.69
CA PRO A 510 -10.80 22.35 -1.83
C PRO A 510 -12.29 22.15 -1.63
N VAL A 511 -12.79 20.92 -1.79
CA VAL A 511 -14.14 20.53 -1.37
C VAL A 511 -14.20 20.50 0.16
N VAL A 512 -13.24 19.83 0.77
CA VAL A 512 -13.01 19.85 2.23
C VAL A 512 -11.62 20.41 2.51
N ARG A 513 -11.53 21.40 3.40
CA ARG A 513 -10.27 21.99 3.88
C ARG A 513 -10.09 21.72 5.37
N VAL A 514 -9.04 20.97 5.73
CA VAL A 514 -8.73 20.60 7.12
C VAL A 514 -7.68 21.55 7.68
N GLY A 515 -8.15 22.46 8.54
CA GLY A 515 -7.39 23.61 9.00
C GLY A 515 -7.10 24.60 7.87
N THR A 516 -6.83 25.85 8.25
CA THR A 516 -6.27 26.85 7.32
C THR A 516 -4.74 26.73 7.30
N PRO A 517 -4.05 27.21 6.25
CA PRO A 517 -2.59 27.29 6.25
C PRO A 517 -2.04 27.95 7.53
N GLY A 518 -1.13 27.26 8.21
CA GLY A 518 -0.54 27.70 9.48
C GLY A 518 -1.37 27.42 10.74
N ALA A 519 -2.57 26.86 10.61
CA ALA A 519 -3.34 26.41 11.77
C ALA A 519 -2.66 25.22 12.45
N THR A 520 -2.78 25.16 13.79
CA THR A 520 -2.28 24.06 14.60
C THR A 520 -3.41 23.45 15.42
N GLY A 521 -3.32 22.14 15.68
CA GLY A 521 -4.27 21.41 16.51
C GLY A 521 -4.40 19.97 16.04
N GLN A 522 -5.50 19.33 16.41
CA GLN A 522 -5.75 17.92 16.08
C GLN A 522 -7.12 17.76 15.41
N VAL A 523 -7.22 16.88 14.41
CA VAL A 523 -8.49 16.42 13.83
C VAL A 523 -8.54 14.90 13.86
N GLU A 524 -9.71 14.36 14.19
CA GLU A 524 -10.04 12.93 14.05
C GLU A 524 -11.21 12.79 13.07
N TRP A 525 -11.04 12.04 11.98
CA TRP A 525 -12.07 11.89 10.95
C TRP A 525 -12.24 10.44 10.55
N SER A 526 -13.46 9.90 10.57
CA SER A 526 -13.66 8.51 10.18
C SER A 526 -14.98 8.19 9.49
N ASP A 527 -14.99 7.07 8.75
CA ASP A 527 -16.19 6.44 8.15
C ASP A 527 -16.91 7.36 7.13
N MET A 528 -16.18 7.98 6.19
CA MET A 528 -16.70 9.04 5.30
C MET A 528 -16.17 8.95 3.86
N ILE A 529 -16.89 9.55 2.91
CA ILE A 529 -16.43 9.71 1.52
C ILE A 529 -16.51 11.19 1.12
N VAL A 530 -15.48 11.70 0.44
CA VAL A 530 -15.56 12.97 -0.31
C VAL A 530 -15.65 12.65 -1.80
N SER A 531 -16.51 13.36 -2.52
CA SER A 531 -16.82 13.03 -3.92
C SER A 531 -17.17 14.27 -4.76
N THR A 532 -17.36 14.06 -6.06
CA THR A 532 -17.68 15.08 -7.06
C THR A 532 -18.88 14.68 -7.89
N ARG A 533 -19.67 15.68 -8.33
CA ARG A 533 -20.78 15.50 -9.28
C ARG A 533 -20.50 16.17 -10.62
N GLY A 534 -20.48 15.37 -11.66
CA GLY A 534 -20.25 15.77 -13.04
C GLY A 534 -18.89 16.43 -13.20
N LYS A 535 -18.83 17.39 -14.11
CA LYS A 535 -17.61 18.14 -14.39
C LYS A 535 -17.22 19.06 -13.21
N GLN A 536 -16.19 18.67 -12.47
CA GLN A 536 -15.60 19.42 -11.35
C GLN A 536 -14.08 19.57 -11.55
N ALA A 537 -13.69 20.17 -12.68
CA ALA A 537 -12.30 20.18 -13.16
C ALA A 537 -11.28 20.89 -12.25
N GLY A 538 -11.74 21.70 -11.30
CA GLY A 538 -10.95 22.40 -10.28
C GLY A 538 -11.10 21.82 -8.87
N ALA A 539 -11.79 20.69 -8.67
CA ALA A 539 -11.99 20.14 -7.33
C ALA A 539 -10.73 19.45 -6.80
N THR A 540 -10.16 20.00 -5.73
CA THR A 540 -9.28 19.26 -4.82
C THR A 540 -10.17 18.66 -3.75
N LEU A 541 -10.36 17.34 -3.69
CA LEU A 541 -11.37 16.79 -2.78
C LEU A 541 -11.02 17.06 -1.30
N ILE A 542 -9.77 16.85 -0.92
CA ILE A 542 -9.28 17.11 0.44
C ILE A 542 -8.01 17.97 0.39
N GLU A 543 -8.03 19.14 1.02
CA GLU A 543 -6.82 19.92 1.30
C GLU A 543 -6.54 19.88 2.81
N TRP A 544 -5.40 19.31 3.18
CA TRP A 544 -4.96 19.19 4.56
C TRP A 544 -3.85 20.20 4.86
N ASN A 545 -4.14 21.16 5.71
CA ASN A 545 -3.19 22.23 6.09
C ASN A 545 -2.70 22.12 7.54
N LEU A 546 -3.40 21.36 8.37
CA LEU A 546 -3.26 21.37 9.82
C LEU A 546 -1.90 20.79 10.26
N ALA A 547 -1.17 21.55 11.07
CA ALA A 547 0.02 21.09 11.78
C ALA A 547 -0.35 20.51 13.16
N THR A 548 0.12 19.30 13.44
CA THR A 548 -0.12 18.63 14.71
C THR A 548 1.19 18.41 15.47
N THR A 549 1.18 18.63 16.77
CA THR A 549 2.28 18.28 17.69
C THR A 549 1.79 17.24 18.71
N GLY A 550 2.66 16.32 19.11
CA GLY A 550 2.27 15.23 20.01
C GLY A 550 1.49 14.13 19.28
N THR A 551 0.27 13.85 19.71
CA THR A 551 -0.57 12.80 19.07
C THR A 551 -1.01 13.30 17.69
N PRO A 552 -0.68 12.58 16.60
CA PRO A 552 -1.08 12.98 15.25
C PRO A 552 -2.58 13.23 15.10
N SER A 553 -2.93 14.13 14.17
CA SER A 553 -4.26 14.10 13.57
C SER A 553 -4.39 12.82 12.76
N GLY A 554 -5.62 12.36 12.51
CA GLY A 554 -5.78 11.20 11.65
C GLY A 554 -7.12 11.07 10.97
N MET A 555 -7.09 10.25 9.92
CA MET A 555 -8.25 9.83 9.18
C MET A 555 -8.25 8.31 8.99
N TRP A 556 -9.40 7.69 9.25
CA TRP A 556 -9.58 6.24 9.23
C TRP A 556 -10.84 5.88 8.46
N ASP A 557 -10.76 5.01 7.45
CA ASP A 557 -11.94 4.71 6.62
C ASP A 557 -12.54 6.01 6.03
N VAL A 558 -11.68 6.93 5.60
CA VAL A 558 -12.06 8.15 4.88
C VAL A 558 -11.53 8.04 3.47
N HIS A 559 -12.41 8.07 2.49
CA HIS A 559 -12.06 7.80 1.10
C HIS A 559 -12.40 9.01 0.21
N THR A 560 -11.77 9.07 -0.96
CA THR A 560 -12.24 9.91 -2.06
C THR A 560 -12.72 9.03 -3.20
N ARG A 561 -13.90 9.32 -3.73
CA ARG A 561 -14.50 8.56 -4.84
C ARG A 561 -14.94 9.50 -5.94
N ILE A 562 -14.38 9.38 -7.14
CA ILE A 562 -14.66 10.28 -8.27
C ILE A 562 -15.33 9.47 -9.38
N GLY A 563 -16.65 9.64 -9.54
CA GLY A 563 -17.48 8.89 -10.49
C GLY A 563 -17.76 7.43 -10.12
N GLY A 564 -18.46 6.70 -11.00
CA GLY A 564 -18.79 5.28 -10.83
C GLY A 564 -19.86 4.96 -9.80
N PHE A 565 -20.72 5.90 -9.41
CA PHE A 565 -21.78 5.65 -8.43
C PHE A 565 -23.03 6.49 -8.69
N ALA A 566 -24.19 6.03 -8.20
CA ALA A 566 -25.44 6.76 -8.38
C ALA A 566 -25.39 8.18 -7.78
N GLY A 567 -25.69 9.20 -8.59
CA GLY A 567 -25.65 10.61 -8.20
C GLY A 567 -24.34 11.34 -8.48
N SER A 568 -23.34 10.65 -9.05
CA SER A 568 -22.09 11.25 -9.51
C SER A 568 -22.22 12.02 -10.82
N ASP A 569 -23.25 11.76 -11.64
CA ASP A 569 -23.34 12.23 -13.04
C ASP A 569 -22.07 11.95 -13.86
N LEU A 570 -21.42 10.83 -13.52
CA LEU A 570 -20.18 10.28 -14.09
C LEU A 570 -20.31 8.75 -14.04
N LEU A 571 -21.35 8.23 -14.70
CA LEU A 571 -21.58 6.80 -14.89
C LEU A 571 -21.21 6.39 -16.32
N LEU A 572 -21.33 5.10 -16.65
CA LEU A 572 -20.96 4.58 -17.97
C LEU A 572 -21.69 5.30 -19.12
N GLY A 573 -22.94 5.68 -18.90
CA GLY A 573 -23.75 6.42 -19.87
C GLY A 573 -23.24 7.85 -20.12
N ASP A 574 -22.59 8.46 -19.14
CA ASP A 574 -22.00 9.81 -19.22
C ASP A 574 -20.56 9.76 -19.75
N CYS A 575 -19.82 8.74 -19.33
CA CYS A 575 -18.38 8.60 -19.48
C CYS A 575 -17.96 7.25 -20.08
N PRO A 576 -18.46 6.88 -21.28
CA PRO A 576 -18.08 5.62 -21.91
C PRO A 576 -16.58 5.56 -22.23
N THR A 577 -16.02 4.35 -22.25
CA THR A 577 -14.68 4.14 -22.79
C THR A 577 -14.62 4.46 -24.29
N THR A 578 -13.48 4.96 -24.74
CA THR A 578 -13.25 5.31 -26.15
C THR A 578 -11.91 4.78 -26.64
N PRO A 579 -11.71 3.44 -26.67
CA PRO A 579 -10.46 2.85 -27.11
C PRO A 579 -10.11 3.33 -28.53
N GLY A 580 -8.83 3.64 -28.76
CA GLY A 580 -8.27 4.14 -30.00
C GLY A 580 -8.49 5.64 -30.25
N SER A 581 -9.14 6.35 -29.31
CA SER A 581 -9.45 7.77 -29.43
C SER A 581 -8.74 8.60 -28.37
N THR A 582 -8.05 9.66 -28.79
CA THR A 582 -7.49 10.69 -27.91
C THR A 582 -8.46 11.84 -27.64
N ASN A 583 -9.68 11.79 -28.20
CA ASN A 583 -10.71 12.79 -27.93
C ASN A 583 -11.15 12.73 -26.47
N ILE A 584 -11.20 13.89 -25.82
CA ILE A 584 -11.51 14.00 -24.40
C ILE A 584 -12.96 14.45 -24.26
N ASN A 585 -13.79 13.63 -23.61
CA ASN A 585 -15.08 14.08 -23.12
C ASN A 585 -14.88 15.01 -21.91
N THR A 586 -14.93 16.33 -22.14
CA THR A 586 -14.66 17.30 -21.08
C THR A 586 -15.71 17.30 -19.95
N ASN A 587 -16.87 16.66 -20.14
CA ASN A 587 -17.85 16.46 -19.06
C ASN A 587 -17.38 15.41 -18.05
N CYS A 588 -16.47 14.52 -18.44
CA CYS A 588 -15.90 13.47 -17.60
C CYS A 588 -14.64 13.91 -16.85
N ILE A 589 -14.34 15.22 -16.81
CA ILE A 589 -13.27 15.75 -15.98
C ILE A 589 -13.81 15.92 -14.55
N GLY A 590 -13.67 14.85 -13.76
CA GLY A 590 -14.31 14.69 -12.46
C GLY A 590 -13.60 15.36 -11.30
N ALA A 591 -12.28 15.59 -11.38
CA ALA A 591 -11.52 16.24 -10.30
C ALA A 591 -10.18 16.83 -10.76
N TYR A 592 -9.66 17.81 -10.02
CA TYR A 592 -8.29 18.30 -10.16
C TYR A 592 -7.28 17.43 -9.40
N MET A 593 -7.62 17.06 -8.17
CA MET A 593 -6.78 16.30 -7.26
C MET A 593 -7.63 15.59 -6.19
N ALA A 594 -7.27 14.38 -5.78
CA ALA A 594 -7.93 13.73 -4.64
C ALA A 594 -7.53 14.37 -3.32
N MET A 595 -6.21 14.49 -3.05
CA MET A 595 -5.75 15.06 -1.79
C MET A 595 -4.45 15.85 -1.89
N HIS A 596 -4.40 17.01 -1.22
CA HIS A 596 -3.21 17.84 -1.03
C HIS A 596 -2.87 17.96 0.45
N VAL A 597 -1.76 17.37 0.89
CA VAL A 597 -1.14 17.67 2.20
C VAL A 597 -0.16 18.81 2.00
N THR A 598 -0.55 20.00 2.43
CA THR A 598 0.17 21.23 2.07
C THR A 598 1.46 21.41 2.89
N ARG A 599 2.26 22.41 2.52
CA ARG A 599 3.55 22.72 3.16
C ARG A 599 3.44 23.02 4.66
N SER A 600 2.30 23.54 5.12
CA SER A 600 2.08 23.84 6.53
C SER A 600 1.60 22.65 7.35
N ALA A 601 1.12 21.58 6.72
CA ALA A 601 0.63 20.41 7.42
C ALA A 601 1.76 19.62 8.08
N SER A 602 1.45 18.91 9.17
CA SER A 602 2.35 17.93 9.79
C SER A 602 1.60 17.04 10.77
N GLY A 603 2.13 15.84 11.04
CA GLY A 603 1.55 14.95 12.03
C GLY A 603 0.19 14.41 11.60
N LEU A 604 0.13 13.75 10.44
CA LEU A 604 -1.08 13.16 9.86
C LEU A 604 -0.95 11.64 9.72
N TYR A 605 -1.86 10.92 10.37
CA TYR A 605 -1.98 9.47 10.28
C TYR A 605 -3.17 9.09 9.39
N MET A 606 -2.91 8.38 8.30
CA MET A 606 -3.92 7.84 7.39
C MET A 606 -3.94 6.32 7.50
N GLU A 607 -5.10 5.73 7.80
CA GLU A 607 -5.27 4.27 7.86
C GLU A 607 -6.52 3.85 7.10
N ASN A 608 -6.37 2.90 6.16
CA ASN A 608 -7.44 2.48 5.24
C ASN A 608 -8.08 3.68 4.49
N VAL A 609 -7.24 4.44 3.80
CA VAL A 609 -7.66 5.58 2.98
C VAL A 609 -7.50 5.19 1.51
N TRP A 610 -8.59 5.34 0.74
CA TRP A 610 -8.61 4.99 -0.67
C TRP A 610 -8.95 6.22 -1.49
N PHE A 611 -8.05 6.58 -2.41
CA PHE A 611 -8.28 7.61 -3.40
C PHE A 611 -8.56 6.94 -4.75
N TRP A 612 -9.81 6.97 -5.19
CA TRP A 612 -10.21 6.23 -6.39
C TRP A 612 -10.93 7.14 -7.38
N THR A 613 -10.41 7.14 -8.61
CA THR A 613 -11.15 7.62 -9.78
C THR A 613 -11.74 6.41 -10.46
N ALA A 614 -13.05 6.42 -10.70
CA ALA A 614 -13.72 5.22 -11.15
C ALA A 614 -13.19 4.72 -12.48
N ASP A 615 -12.77 3.46 -12.48
CA ASP A 615 -12.39 2.72 -13.67
C ASP A 615 -13.58 1.92 -14.25
N HIS A 616 -14.64 1.72 -13.47
CA HIS A 616 -15.87 1.04 -13.86
C HIS A 616 -17.10 1.57 -13.12
N ASP A 617 -18.27 1.35 -13.72
CA ASP A 617 -19.55 1.77 -13.18
C ASP A 617 -20.09 0.74 -12.16
N MET A 618 -20.18 1.12 -10.87
CA MET A 618 -20.68 0.25 -9.79
C MET A 618 -22.17 -0.08 -9.89
N GLU A 619 -22.92 0.63 -10.72
CA GLU A 619 -24.36 0.43 -10.93
C GLU A 619 -24.66 -0.33 -12.23
N ASP A 620 -23.65 -0.57 -13.08
CA ASP A 620 -23.78 -1.35 -14.29
C ASP A 620 -23.81 -2.86 -14.00
N SER A 621 -24.79 -3.56 -14.58
CA SER A 621 -24.96 -5.00 -14.36
C SER A 621 -23.78 -5.85 -14.87
N GLY A 622 -22.96 -5.31 -15.78
CA GLY A 622 -21.79 -5.97 -16.34
C GLY A 622 -20.46 -5.50 -15.72
N ALA A 623 -20.48 -4.61 -14.72
CA ALA A 623 -19.30 -3.95 -14.17
C ALA A 623 -18.36 -3.41 -15.27
N ARG A 624 -18.95 -2.82 -16.32
CA ARG A 624 -18.20 -2.35 -17.49
C ARG A 624 -17.35 -1.14 -17.12
N GLN A 625 -16.18 -1.06 -17.77
CA GLN A 625 -15.25 0.06 -17.61
C GLN A 625 -15.86 1.38 -18.09
N GLU A 626 -15.42 2.48 -17.49
CA GLU A 626 -15.73 3.86 -17.86
C GLU A 626 -14.47 4.74 -17.87
N THR A 627 -14.54 5.91 -18.48
CA THR A 627 -13.38 6.83 -18.60
C THR A 627 -13.68 8.16 -17.92
N ILE A 628 -13.13 8.33 -16.72
CA ILE A 628 -13.18 9.58 -15.95
C ILE A 628 -11.77 10.14 -15.79
N PHE A 629 -11.63 11.45 -15.95
CA PHE A 629 -10.36 12.16 -15.85
C PHE A 629 -10.25 12.86 -14.49
N ALA A 630 -9.28 12.45 -13.69
CA ALA A 630 -8.87 13.14 -12.47
C ALA A 630 -7.36 13.34 -12.47
N GLY A 631 -6.89 14.56 -12.18
CA GLY A 631 -5.50 14.93 -12.47
C GLY A 631 -4.47 14.20 -11.60
N ARG A 632 -4.67 14.21 -10.28
CA ARG A 632 -3.63 13.87 -9.29
C ARG A 632 -4.25 13.10 -8.12
N GLY A 633 -3.58 12.06 -7.63
CA GLY A 633 -4.02 11.34 -6.43
C GLY A 633 -3.67 12.11 -5.17
N LEU A 634 -2.65 11.66 -4.45
CA LEU A 634 -2.13 12.26 -3.22
C LEU A 634 -0.83 13.03 -3.47
N LEU A 635 -0.85 14.34 -3.23
CA LEU A 635 0.33 15.19 -3.16
C LEU A 635 0.69 15.51 -1.70
N ILE A 636 1.92 15.21 -1.28
CA ILE A 636 2.46 15.61 0.03
C ILE A 636 3.62 16.58 -0.14
N GLU A 637 3.45 17.80 0.38
CA GLU A 637 4.47 18.85 0.42
C GLU A 637 4.84 19.29 1.83
N SER A 638 4.39 18.56 2.87
CA SER A 638 4.64 18.89 4.28
C SER A 638 6.13 19.18 4.54
N SER A 639 6.43 20.41 4.94
CA SER A 639 7.82 20.83 5.20
C SER A 639 8.43 20.20 6.45
N VAL A 640 7.59 19.76 7.38
CA VAL A 640 7.97 19.10 8.65
C VAL A 640 7.91 17.58 8.54
N GLY A 641 6.95 17.07 7.75
CA GLY A 641 6.70 15.65 7.62
C GLY A 641 5.84 15.08 8.74
N ASN A 642 6.25 13.90 9.20
CA ASN A 642 5.56 13.09 10.21
C ASN A 642 4.20 12.64 9.67
N ILE A 643 4.27 11.89 8.57
CA ILE A 643 3.11 11.37 7.87
C ILE A 643 3.19 9.84 7.88
N TRP A 644 2.06 9.20 8.19
CA TRP A 644 1.93 7.75 8.16
C TRP A 644 0.83 7.38 7.15
N LEU A 645 1.19 6.57 6.16
CA LEU A 645 0.28 6.00 5.17
C LEU A 645 0.17 4.50 5.46
N VAL A 646 -0.88 4.09 6.17
CA VAL A 646 -1.08 2.71 6.62
C VAL A 646 -2.19 2.05 5.80
N GLY A 647 -1.83 1.15 4.89
CA GLY A 647 -2.80 0.52 3.99
C GLY A 647 -3.57 1.52 3.13
N THR A 648 -2.87 2.48 2.52
CA THR A 648 -3.50 3.47 1.63
C THR A 648 -3.41 3.04 0.17
N SER A 649 -4.43 3.37 -0.62
CA SER A 649 -4.43 3.15 -2.07
C SER A 649 -4.77 4.44 -2.81
N SER A 650 -4.14 4.66 -3.97
CA SER A 650 -4.44 5.77 -4.88
C SER A 650 -4.43 5.26 -6.31
N GLU A 651 -5.53 5.42 -7.05
CA GLU A 651 -5.71 4.74 -8.33
C GLU A 651 -6.36 5.61 -9.39
N HIS A 652 -5.91 5.40 -10.64
CA HIS A 652 -6.48 5.91 -11.87
C HIS A 652 -6.44 7.43 -12.05
N PHE A 653 -5.47 8.10 -11.42
CA PHE A 653 -5.19 9.52 -11.66
C PHE A 653 -4.26 9.71 -12.86
N THR A 654 -4.49 10.76 -13.64
CA THR A 654 -3.83 11.00 -14.94
C THR A 654 -2.33 11.27 -14.84
N LEU A 655 -1.85 12.03 -13.85
CA LEU A 655 -0.44 12.43 -13.77
C LEU A 655 0.35 11.53 -12.81
N TYR A 656 -0.19 11.29 -11.62
CA TYR A 656 0.42 10.45 -10.61
C TYR A 656 -0.61 10.00 -9.58
N GLN A 657 -0.35 8.84 -8.99
CA GLN A 657 -1.13 8.33 -7.87
C GLN A 657 -0.60 8.91 -6.56
N TYR A 658 0.71 8.78 -6.30
CA TYR A 658 1.38 9.44 -5.18
C TYR A 658 2.51 10.35 -5.67
N GLN A 659 2.60 11.55 -5.09
CA GLN A 659 3.77 12.41 -5.21
C GLN A 659 4.20 12.98 -3.85
N PHE A 660 5.45 12.73 -3.48
CA PHE A 660 6.10 13.30 -2.30
C PHE A 660 7.12 14.32 -2.77
N SER A 661 6.91 15.59 -2.45
CA SER A 661 7.72 16.67 -3.01
C SER A 661 8.18 17.64 -1.94
N ASN A 662 9.49 17.89 -1.87
CA ASN A 662 10.09 18.81 -0.89
C ASN A 662 9.64 18.50 0.55
N THR A 663 9.47 17.20 0.86
CA THR A 663 8.90 16.70 2.11
C THR A 663 9.89 15.77 2.81
N LYS A 664 9.54 15.35 4.03
CA LYS A 664 10.37 14.42 4.79
C LYS A 664 9.58 13.57 5.76
N ASN A 665 10.25 12.60 6.40
CA ASN A 665 9.71 11.81 7.51
C ASN A 665 8.35 11.20 7.16
N ILE A 666 8.34 10.29 6.18
CA ILE A 666 7.14 9.56 5.76
C ILE A 666 7.35 8.07 6.02
N PHE A 667 6.40 7.47 6.74
CA PHE A 667 6.18 6.03 6.77
C PHE A 667 5.07 5.69 5.79
N ALA A 668 5.28 4.70 4.92
CA ALA A 668 4.25 4.19 4.04
C ALA A 668 4.25 2.66 4.02
N GLY A 669 3.09 2.02 4.14
CA GLY A 669 3.00 0.56 4.01
C GLY A 669 1.63 -0.02 4.40
N PHE A 670 1.10 -1.03 3.71
CA PHE A 670 1.36 -1.28 2.29
C PHE A 670 0.69 -0.16 1.47
N ILE A 671 1.39 0.42 0.49
CA ILE A 671 0.77 1.38 -0.45
C ILE A 671 0.51 0.72 -1.80
N GLN A 672 -0.63 1.01 -2.42
CA GLN A 672 -1.01 0.40 -3.69
C GLN A 672 -1.52 1.42 -4.70
N THR A 673 -1.29 1.14 -5.99
CA THR A 673 -1.67 2.01 -7.10
C THR A 673 -2.03 1.27 -8.39
N GLU A 674 -2.87 1.88 -9.20
CA GLU A 674 -3.10 1.52 -10.61
C GLU A 674 -3.05 2.73 -11.54
N THR A 675 -2.45 2.54 -12.73
CA THR A 675 -2.53 3.48 -13.85
C THR A 675 -3.98 3.52 -14.41
N PRO A 676 -4.53 4.69 -14.80
CA PRO A 676 -5.85 4.75 -15.41
C PRO A 676 -5.90 3.96 -16.73
N TYR A 677 -6.93 3.15 -16.92
CA TYR A 677 -6.95 2.12 -17.97
C TYR A 677 -6.94 2.68 -19.39
N TYR A 678 -7.45 3.91 -19.57
CA TYR A 678 -7.48 4.57 -20.87
C TYR A 678 -6.07 4.96 -21.35
N GLN A 679 -5.07 5.10 -20.46
CA GLN A 679 -3.73 5.51 -20.88
C GLN A 679 -3.09 4.43 -21.78
N PRO A 680 -2.40 4.83 -22.86
CA PRO A 680 -1.93 6.18 -23.19
C PRO A 680 -2.87 7.03 -24.06
N ASN A 681 -4.18 6.75 -24.11
CA ASN A 681 -5.15 7.48 -24.94
C ASN A 681 -6.24 8.18 -24.09
N PRO A 682 -6.12 9.49 -23.81
CA PRO A 682 -4.99 10.35 -24.10
C PRO A 682 -3.79 10.11 -23.15
N PRO A 683 -2.57 10.53 -23.53
CA PRO A 683 -1.40 10.38 -22.69
C PRO A 683 -1.38 11.45 -21.59
N ALA A 684 -0.69 11.17 -20.49
CA ALA A 684 -0.44 12.18 -19.47
C ALA A 684 0.36 13.37 -20.06
N PRO A 685 0.04 14.63 -19.71
CA PRO A 685 -0.87 15.04 -18.65
C PRO A 685 -2.33 15.29 -19.10
N ALA A 686 -2.68 15.09 -20.37
CA ALA A 686 -3.99 15.47 -20.89
C ALA A 686 -5.14 14.71 -20.19
N PRO A 687 -6.28 15.38 -19.86
CA PRO A 687 -6.67 16.75 -20.22
C PRO A 687 -6.08 17.90 -19.39
N PHE A 688 -5.22 17.59 -18.41
CA PHE A 688 -4.69 18.58 -17.49
C PHE A 688 -3.43 19.25 -18.06
N THR A 689 -3.16 20.46 -17.55
CA THR A 689 -1.89 21.15 -17.80
C THR A 689 -0.92 20.91 -16.66
N VAL A 690 0.37 20.83 -16.98
CA VAL A 690 1.46 20.76 -16.00
C VAL A 690 1.48 22.04 -15.16
N VAL A 691 1.49 21.91 -13.83
CA VAL A 691 1.61 23.03 -12.88
C VAL A 691 2.95 22.92 -12.13
N PRO A 692 3.98 23.68 -12.55
CA PRO A 692 5.30 23.62 -11.91
C PRO A 692 5.29 23.97 -10.42
N ALA A 693 4.35 24.81 -9.95
CA ALA A 693 4.28 25.26 -8.56
C ALA A 693 4.01 24.14 -7.53
N ILE A 694 3.45 23.01 -7.99
CA ILE A 694 3.21 21.78 -7.22
C ILE A 694 4.05 20.60 -7.74
N ASN A 695 5.10 20.91 -8.52
CA ASN A 695 6.05 19.94 -9.08
C ASN A 695 5.40 18.84 -9.92
N ASP A 696 4.38 19.16 -10.71
CA ASP A 696 3.80 18.18 -11.62
C ASP A 696 4.85 17.57 -12.57
N PRO A 697 4.73 16.27 -12.88
CA PRO A 697 5.59 15.64 -13.87
C PRO A 697 5.40 16.28 -15.26
N ASN A 698 6.51 16.65 -15.89
CA ASN A 698 6.52 17.14 -17.26
C ASN A 698 6.88 16.00 -18.24
N PHE A 699 5.85 15.25 -18.65
CA PHE A 699 6.01 14.11 -19.56
C PHE A 699 6.57 14.49 -20.94
N ALA A 700 6.25 15.69 -21.44
CA ALA A 700 6.81 16.17 -22.69
C ALA A 700 8.34 16.26 -22.64
N ALA A 701 8.90 16.66 -21.49
CA ALA A 701 10.34 16.69 -21.27
C ALA A 701 10.90 15.29 -20.91
N SER A 702 10.29 14.58 -19.97
CA SER A 702 10.83 13.31 -19.45
C SER A 702 10.72 12.14 -20.44
N CYS A 703 9.83 12.25 -21.43
CA CYS A 703 9.62 11.27 -22.50
C CYS A 703 10.13 11.72 -23.87
N ALA A 704 10.73 12.91 -24.00
CA ALA A 704 11.31 13.37 -25.25
C ALA A 704 12.36 12.35 -25.75
N GLY A 705 12.18 11.88 -27.00
CA GLY A 705 13.10 10.91 -27.62
C GLY A 705 13.05 9.49 -27.06
N LYS A 706 12.15 9.18 -26.11
CA LYS A 706 11.94 7.82 -25.60
C LYS A 706 10.88 7.11 -26.45
N SER A 707 11.15 5.86 -26.82
CA SER A 707 10.17 4.97 -27.48
C SER A 707 9.24 4.30 -26.48
N GLY A 708 8.17 3.65 -26.95
CA GLY A 708 7.22 2.92 -26.11
C GLY A 708 6.25 3.82 -25.33
N ILE A 709 5.58 3.24 -24.33
CA ILE A 709 4.50 3.88 -23.58
C ILE A 709 5.09 4.61 -22.38
N CYS A 710 5.62 5.80 -22.64
CA CYS A 710 6.34 6.59 -21.63
C CYS A 710 5.44 7.54 -20.83
N ALA A 711 4.45 8.17 -21.47
CA ALA A 711 3.62 9.22 -20.87
C ALA A 711 2.38 8.65 -20.16
N ASN A 712 2.61 7.75 -19.21
CA ASN A 712 1.60 7.22 -18.30
C ASN A 712 1.83 7.75 -16.88
N ALA A 713 0.79 7.67 -16.06
CA ALA A 713 0.83 8.15 -14.69
C ALA A 713 1.91 7.46 -13.87
N TRP A 714 2.61 8.23 -13.03
CA TRP A 714 3.50 7.66 -12.04
C TRP A 714 2.71 6.99 -10.91
N ALA A 715 3.07 5.78 -10.51
CA ALA A 715 2.55 5.19 -9.27
C ALA A 715 3.03 6.00 -8.08
N LEU A 716 4.35 6.20 -8.00
CA LEU A 716 4.97 7.04 -6.99
C LEU A 716 6.05 7.89 -7.63
N ARG A 717 6.06 9.18 -7.30
CA ARG A 717 7.15 10.09 -7.61
C ARG A 717 7.65 10.79 -6.34
N ILE A 718 8.94 10.66 -6.06
CA ILE A 718 9.59 11.32 -4.91
C ILE A 718 10.55 12.38 -5.46
N VAL A 719 10.40 13.63 -5.03
CA VAL A 719 11.15 14.78 -5.53
C VAL A 719 11.74 15.56 -4.37
N ASP A 720 13.06 15.77 -4.37
CA ASP A 720 13.75 16.64 -3.39
C ASP A 720 13.35 16.35 -1.93
N SER A 721 13.23 15.08 -1.58
CA SER A 721 12.67 14.62 -0.30
C SER A 721 13.63 13.71 0.44
N GLN A 722 13.44 13.59 1.75
CA GLN A 722 14.32 12.80 2.61
C GLN A 722 13.56 11.96 3.63
N ASP A 723 14.17 10.87 4.11
CA ASP A 723 13.59 10.04 5.17
C ASP A 723 12.19 9.49 4.78
N ILE A 724 12.12 8.90 3.58
CA ILE A 724 10.93 8.27 3.03
C ILE A 724 11.11 6.75 3.12
N LEU A 725 10.38 6.12 4.03
CA LEU A 725 10.56 4.71 4.38
C LEU A 725 9.29 3.94 4.01
N ILE A 726 9.40 3.08 3.01
CA ILE A 726 8.28 2.32 2.43
C ILE A 726 8.42 0.85 2.80
N TYR A 727 7.41 0.29 3.44
CA TYR A 727 7.31 -1.09 3.92
C TYR A 727 6.19 -1.79 3.16
N GLY A 728 6.50 -2.20 1.93
CA GLY A 728 5.53 -2.76 1.01
C GLY A 728 4.91 -1.72 0.08
N ALA A 729 5.08 -1.93 -1.22
CA ALA A 729 4.43 -1.15 -2.26
C ALA A 729 4.01 -2.05 -3.42
N GLY A 730 2.80 -1.84 -3.96
CA GLY A 730 2.26 -2.58 -5.09
C GLY A 730 1.81 -1.63 -6.18
N PHE A 731 2.59 -1.54 -7.24
CA PHE A 731 2.36 -0.55 -8.30
C PHE A 731 2.02 -1.23 -9.62
N TYR A 732 0.81 -1.03 -10.13
CA TYR A 732 0.29 -1.82 -11.23
C TYR A 732 -0.07 -0.98 -12.44
N SER A 733 0.22 -1.51 -13.62
CA SER A 733 -0.27 -1.02 -14.90
C SER A 733 -0.82 -2.21 -15.67
N PHE A 734 -2.13 -2.28 -15.83
CA PHE A 734 -2.80 -3.45 -16.38
C PHE A 734 -3.19 -3.32 -17.86
N PHE A 735 -3.32 -2.08 -18.34
CA PHE A 735 -3.98 -1.80 -19.60
C PHE A 735 -3.15 -0.90 -20.51
N ILE A 736 -3.37 -1.08 -21.81
CA ILE A 736 -3.11 -0.09 -22.84
C ILE A 736 -4.47 0.17 -23.47
N ASP A 737 -4.96 1.41 -23.37
CA ASP A 737 -6.17 1.81 -24.11
C ASP A 737 -7.38 0.90 -23.82
N ASN A 738 -7.62 0.65 -22.53
CA ASN A 738 -8.65 -0.24 -21.99
C ASN A 738 -8.51 -1.74 -22.31
N LEU A 739 -7.41 -2.17 -22.96
CA LEU A 739 -7.13 -3.57 -23.28
C LEU A 739 -6.03 -4.16 -22.37
N ALA A 740 -6.28 -5.34 -21.81
CA ALA A 740 -5.41 -5.94 -20.80
C ALA A 740 -4.29 -6.83 -21.35
N ASP A 741 -4.17 -7.00 -22.68
CA ASP A 741 -3.21 -7.91 -23.32
C ASP A 741 -1.76 -7.65 -22.91
N CYS A 742 -1.43 -6.41 -22.62
CA CYS A 742 -0.10 -5.99 -22.20
C CYS A 742 0.27 -6.52 -20.80
N SER A 743 -0.68 -6.87 -19.94
CA SER A 743 -0.42 -7.36 -18.58
C SER A 743 -0.52 -8.88 -18.45
N ALA A 744 -0.81 -9.56 -19.56
CA ALA A 744 -0.78 -11.02 -19.63
C ALA A 744 0.59 -11.55 -19.16
N PRO A 745 0.61 -12.69 -18.42
CA PRO A 745 1.86 -13.31 -17.99
C PRO A 745 2.85 -13.48 -19.14
N GLY A 746 4.07 -12.97 -18.97
CA GLY A 746 5.12 -12.99 -19.99
C GLY A 746 5.20 -11.75 -20.90
N ASN A 747 4.12 -10.95 -21.03
CA ASN A 747 4.13 -9.71 -21.82
C ASN A 747 4.43 -8.49 -20.92
N GLN A 748 3.57 -8.23 -19.93
CA GLN A 748 3.72 -7.29 -18.79
C GLN A 748 4.57 -6.01 -19.05
N ASP A 749 4.29 -5.32 -20.15
CA ASP A 749 5.00 -4.13 -20.63
C ASP A 749 4.05 -2.95 -20.95
N CYS A 750 2.91 -2.89 -20.25
CA CYS A 750 1.87 -1.87 -20.39
C CYS A 750 2.38 -0.42 -20.29
N GLN A 751 3.41 -0.17 -19.48
CA GLN A 751 4.05 1.14 -19.40
C GLN A 751 5.57 1.04 -19.19
N ASN A 752 6.29 2.10 -19.59
CA ASN A 752 7.75 2.08 -19.49
C ASN A 752 8.25 2.27 -18.06
N ASN A 753 7.67 3.18 -17.28
CA ASN A 753 8.20 3.59 -15.98
C ASN A 753 7.06 3.74 -14.98
N ILE A 754 7.28 3.35 -13.72
CA ILE A 754 6.22 3.39 -12.69
C ILE A 754 6.61 4.12 -11.40
N PHE A 755 7.87 4.05 -10.98
CA PHE A 755 8.37 4.71 -9.78
C PHE A 755 9.57 5.59 -10.13
N SER A 756 9.44 6.90 -9.85
CA SER A 756 10.46 7.91 -10.11
C SER A 756 11.01 8.48 -8.80
N LEU A 757 12.34 8.56 -8.76
CA LEU A 757 13.14 9.23 -7.75
C LEU A 757 13.85 10.40 -8.43
N ASP A 758 13.55 11.64 -8.07
CA ASP A 758 14.09 12.82 -8.74
C ASP A 758 14.70 13.82 -7.74
N GLY A 759 15.73 14.53 -8.18
CA GLY A 759 16.34 15.62 -7.43
C GLY A 759 17.21 15.15 -6.27
N ALA A 760 17.29 15.98 -5.23
CA ALA A 760 18.12 15.76 -4.06
C ALA A 760 17.41 14.86 -3.04
N LEU A 761 17.80 13.58 -2.99
CA LEU A 761 17.17 12.58 -2.14
C LEU A 761 18.11 12.07 -1.05
N ARG A 762 17.57 11.78 0.13
CA ARG A 762 18.35 11.17 1.23
C ARG A 762 17.51 10.17 2.01
N ASN A 763 18.05 9.00 2.32
CA ASN A 763 17.37 7.98 3.13
C ASN A 763 15.97 7.62 2.56
N VAL A 764 15.93 7.30 1.27
CA VAL A 764 14.75 6.77 0.59
C VAL A 764 14.93 5.27 0.43
N ASN A 765 14.17 4.50 1.20
CA ASN A 765 14.31 3.05 1.29
C ASN A 765 12.97 2.37 1.05
N VAL A 766 12.99 1.27 0.32
CA VAL A 766 11.81 0.46 0.04
C VAL A 766 12.09 -0.99 0.37
N TYR A 767 11.30 -1.54 1.28
CA TYR A 767 11.21 -2.97 1.52
C TYR A 767 10.03 -3.51 0.72
N THR A 768 10.27 -4.55 -0.06
CA THR A 768 9.31 -5.24 -0.93
C THR A 768 8.53 -4.28 -1.85
N LEU A 769 9.13 -3.92 -2.98
CA LEU A 769 8.44 -3.26 -4.08
C LEU A 769 7.95 -4.32 -5.07
N SER A 770 6.65 -4.36 -5.29
CA SER A 770 5.98 -5.19 -6.27
C SER A 770 5.47 -4.34 -7.43
N THR A 771 5.74 -4.73 -8.67
CA THR A 771 5.19 -4.03 -9.85
C THR A 771 4.56 -4.98 -10.85
N VAL A 772 3.52 -4.54 -11.55
CA VAL A 772 2.89 -5.29 -12.65
C VAL A 772 2.87 -4.43 -13.91
N GLY A 773 3.19 -5.03 -15.06
CA GLY A 773 2.98 -4.42 -16.37
C GLY A 773 3.88 -3.22 -16.66
N THR A 774 5.08 -3.20 -16.08
CA THR A 774 6.05 -2.10 -16.25
C THR A 774 7.43 -2.60 -16.60
N THR A 775 8.10 -1.91 -17.52
CA THR A 775 9.48 -2.25 -17.93
C THR A 775 10.50 -1.82 -16.88
N ASN A 776 10.47 -0.55 -16.48
CA ASN A 776 11.35 0.02 -15.48
C ASN A 776 10.60 0.11 -14.15
N MET A 777 11.02 -0.70 -13.18
CA MET A 777 10.44 -0.71 -11.83
C MET A 777 10.81 0.57 -11.08
N ILE A 778 12.07 1.00 -11.18
CA ILE A 778 12.58 2.22 -10.52
C ILE A 778 13.43 3.01 -11.51
N THR A 779 13.18 4.31 -11.58
CA THR A 779 14.03 5.29 -12.27
C THR A 779 14.54 6.33 -11.27
N HIS A 780 15.78 6.78 -11.44
CA HIS A 780 16.38 7.84 -10.63
C HIS A 780 16.98 8.91 -11.55
N ASN A 781 16.45 10.13 -11.49
CA ASN A 781 16.82 11.25 -12.36
C ASN A 781 16.73 10.87 -13.85
N GLY A 782 15.64 10.19 -14.21
CA GLY A 782 15.39 9.71 -15.57
C GLY A 782 16.22 8.51 -16.03
N VAL A 783 17.14 7.99 -15.20
CA VAL A 783 17.96 6.81 -15.48
C VAL A 783 17.34 5.58 -14.81
N THR A 784 17.16 4.51 -15.57
CA THR A 784 16.68 3.21 -15.04
C THR A 784 17.65 2.66 -13.99
N ARG A 785 17.12 2.27 -12.84
CA ARG A 785 17.87 1.65 -11.73
C ARG A 785 17.53 0.19 -11.51
N ALA A 786 16.28 -0.18 -11.74
CA ALA A 786 15.84 -1.56 -11.68
C ALA A 786 14.83 -1.82 -12.80
N VAL A 787 15.03 -2.93 -13.50
CA VAL A 787 14.16 -3.39 -14.59
C VAL A 787 13.41 -4.64 -14.16
N ARG A 788 12.25 -4.84 -14.75
CA ARG A 788 11.43 -6.03 -14.53
C ARG A 788 12.15 -7.34 -14.88
N SER A 789 12.89 -7.37 -15.99
CA SER A 789 13.57 -8.59 -16.47
C SER A 789 14.52 -9.21 -15.44
N ASP A 790 15.01 -8.39 -14.51
CA ASP A 790 15.92 -8.78 -13.43
C ASP A 790 15.19 -9.26 -12.18
N ASN A 791 13.88 -9.06 -12.07
CA ASN A 791 13.13 -9.16 -10.83
C ASN A 791 11.83 -9.97 -10.95
N LEU A 792 11.76 -10.88 -11.93
CA LEU A 792 10.58 -11.69 -12.22
C LEU A 792 10.10 -12.47 -10.98
N GLY A 793 8.88 -12.15 -10.54
CA GLY A 793 8.16 -12.86 -9.48
C GLY A 793 7.09 -13.79 -10.07
N ASN A 794 6.11 -14.21 -9.25
CA ASN A 794 5.02 -15.10 -9.66
C ASN A 794 4.12 -14.46 -10.74
N PHE A 795 3.37 -13.42 -10.38
CA PHE A 795 2.62 -12.59 -11.32
C PHE A 795 3.24 -11.19 -11.41
N GLN A 796 3.46 -10.52 -10.28
CA GLN A 796 4.22 -9.28 -10.21
C GLN A 796 5.73 -9.53 -10.22
N ASP A 797 6.48 -8.50 -10.59
CA ASP A 797 7.94 -8.41 -10.37
C ASP A 797 8.22 -7.84 -8.99
N THR A 798 9.28 -8.29 -8.33
CA THR A 798 9.53 -7.98 -6.92
C THR A 798 10.97 -7.59 -6.64
N ILE A 799 11.19 -6.47 -5.95
CA ILE A 799 12.46 -6.10 -5.34
C ILE A 799 12.29 -6.17 -3.82
N ALA A 800 13.03 -7.05 -3.14
CA ALA A 800 12.92 -7.21 -1.70
C ALA A 800 13.51 -6.02 -0.94
N LEU A 801 14.63 -5.47 -1.41
CA LEU A 801 15.34 -4.38 -0.76
C LEU A 801 15.87 -3.36 -1.77
N PHE A 802 15.40 -2.12 -1.68
CA PHE A 802 15.99 -0.99 -2.39
C PHE A 802 16.44 0.06 -1.38
N GLN A 803 17.70 0.47 -1.44
CA GLN A 803 18.23 1.60 -0.70
C GLN A 803 18.99 2.52 -1.64
N LEU A 804 18.59 3.77 -1.69
CA LEU A 804 19.30 4.77 -2.46
C LEU A 804 20.70 5.01 -1.83
N ALA A 805 21.73 5.13 -2.66
CA ALA A 805 23.05 5.56 -2.19
C ALA A 805 22.90 6.88 -1.41
N GLN A 806 23.45 6.96 -0.20
CA GLN A 806 23.41 8.23 0.52
C GLN A 806 24.33 9.23 -0.19
N ASP A 807 23.75 10.29 -0.75
CA ASP A 807 24.51 11.50 -1.07
C ASP A 807 25.09 12.03 0.24
N SER A 808 26.42 12.02 0.37
CA SER A 808 27.15 12.57 1.51
C SER A 808 27.11 14.10 1.47
N GLY A 809 25.93 14.68 1.69
CA GLY A 809 25.69 16.11 1.89
C GLY A 809 25.95 16.57 3.33
N PRO A 810 26.31 17.86 3.56
CA PRO A 810 26.94 18.32 4.79
C PRO A 810 25.98 18.36 5.99
N SER A 811 26.51 18.05 7.18
CA SER A 811 25.80 18.15 8.47
C SER A 811 25.39 19.59 8.82
N PRO A 812 24.23 19.80 9.48
CA PRO A 812 23.72 21.13 9.81
C PRO A 812 24.48 21.74 10.99
N ILE A 813 25.09 22.92 10.78
CA ILE A 813 25.75 23.70 11.83
C ILE A 813 24.68 24.50 12.59
N THR A 814 24.57 24.23 13.89
CA THR A 814 23.82 25.03 14.88
C THR A 814 24.27 26.49 14.90
N THR A 815 23.28 27.38 14.89
CA THR A 815 23.39 28.84 14.88
C THR A 815 24.01 29.43 16.14
N ARG A 816 25.00 30.33 15.97
CA ARG A 816 25.19 31.50 16.85
C ARG A 816 25.51 32.74 16.01
N SER A 817 24.80 33.82 16.34
CA SER A 817 24.84 35.17 15.73
C SER A 817 26.24 35.74 15.53
N SER A 818 26.49 36.40 14.39
CA SER A 818 26.37 37.87 14.26
C SER A 818 26.97 38.39 12.95
N THR A 819 26.28 39.37 12.35
CA THR A 819 26.78 40.50 11.53
C THR A 819 27.46 40.25 10.17
N THR A 820 26.70 40.61 9.12
CA THR A 820 27.07 41.46 7.96
C THR A 820 28.55 41.61 7.60
N MET A 821 28.96 41.09 6.43
CA MET A 821 29.23 41.83 5.17
C MET A 821 30.25 41.10 4.27
N ALA A 822 29.98 41.18 2.96
CA ALA A 822 30.89 41.18 1.83
C ALA A 822 31.76 39.93 1.52
N THR A 823 31.36 39.30 0.41
CA THR A 823 32.17 38.70 -0.67
C THR A 823 33.69 38.66 -0.49
N ARG A 824 34.25 37.44 -0.43
CA ARG A 824 35.57 37.10 -0.99
C ARG A 824 35.54 35.70 -1.61
N THR A 825 35.67 35.66 -2.93
CA THR A 825 36.06 34.49 -3.73
C THR A 825 37.46 34.05 -3.34
N SER A 826 37.66 32.76 -3.06
CA SER A 826 38.98 32.13 -2.93
C SER A 826 39.01 30.88 -3.80
N THR A 827 39.75 30.98 -4.90
CA THR A 827 40.21 29.87 -5.74
C THR A 827 41.43 29.23 -5.09
N GLN A 828 41.43 27.91 -4.86
CA GLN A 828 42.64 27.15 -4.49
C GLN A 828 43.28 26.53 -5.74
N SER A 829 44.57 26.77 -5.93
CA SER A 829 45.45 26.19 -6.95
C SER A 829 46.01 24.82 -6.52
N PRO A 830 46.42 23.95 -7.47
CA PRO A 830 46.92 22.60 -7.19
C PRO A 830 48.38 22.59 -6.69
N THR A 831 48.70 21.55 -5.90
CA THR A 831 50.03 21.17 -5.39
C THR A 831 51.13 21.18 -6.48
N ALA A 832 52.33 21.65 -6.13
CA ALA A 832 53.49 21.74 -7.02
C ALA A 832 53.90 20.37 -7.61
N ALA A 833 54.27 20.35 -8.90
CA ALA A 833 54.70 19.14 -9.61
C ALA A 833 56.11 18.66 -9.14
N PRO A 834 56.41 17.35 -9.22
CA PRO A 834 57.72 16.80 -8.84
C PRO A 834 58.89 17.42 -9.62
N THR A 835 60.07 17.53 -9.01
CA THR A 835 61.27 18.13 -9.62
C THR A 835 61.59 17.53 -10.99
N GLY A 836 61.70 18.37 -12.01
CA GLY A 836 61.97 17.97 -13.40
C GLY A 836 60.72 17.62 -14.24
N TRP A 837 59.54 17.59 -13.62
CA TRP A 837 58.26 17.32 -14.28
C TRP A 837 57.32 18.53 -14.19
N VAL A 838 56.63 18.83 -15.29
CA VAL A 838 55.64 19.90 -15.39
C VAL A 838 54.26 19.28 -15.55
N TYR A 839 53.31 19.70 -14.69
CA TYR A 839 51.91 19.30 -14.86
C TYR A 839 51.31 19.99 -16.09
N LYS A 840 50.76 19.20 -17.01
CA LYS A 840 50.18 19.66 -18.28
C LYS A 840 48.66 19.82 -18.22
N GLY A 841 48.03 19.32 -17.17
CA GLY A 841 46.58 19.39 -17.00
C GLY A 841 45.91 18.02 -17.12
N CYS A 842 44.58 18.05 -17.22
CA CYS A 842 43.78 16.85 -17.42
C CYS A 842 43.67 16.52 -18.91
N TYR A 843 43.91 15.27 -19.28
CA TYR A 843 43.86 14.79 -20.67
C TYR A 843 42.84 13.66 -20.82
N ILE A 844 42.19 13.59 -21.97
CA ILE A 844 41.29 12.47 -22.30
C ILE A 844 42.09 11.18 -22.48
N ASP A 845 41.55 10.09 -21.94
CA ASP A 845 42.05 8.72 -22.13
C ASP A 845 40.90 7.79 -22.54
N ASN A 846 41.22 6.57 -22.99
CA ASN A 846 40.23 5.58 -23.39
C ASN A 846 40.79 4.18 -23.14
N VAL A 847 40.08 3.36 -22.35
CA VAL A 847 40.47 1.98 -22.03
C VAL A 847 40.73 1.11 -23.27
N SER A 848 39.98 1.32 -24.35
CA SER A 848 40.13 0.58 -25.60
C SER A 848 41.26 1.09 -26.51
N GLY A 849 41.86 2.24 -26.19
CA GLY A 849 42.94 2.88 -26.94
C GLY A 849 43.60 3.97 -26.11
N ARG A 850 44.54 3.58 -25.25
CA ARG A 850 45.17 4.46 -24.24
C ARG A 850 45.95 5.61 -24.88
N ALA A 851 45.83 6.80 -24.30
CA ALA A 851 46.59 7.98 -24.69
C ALA A 851 48.07 7.86 -24.36
N LEU A 852 48.40 7.19 -23.25
CA LEU A 852 49.75 6.70 -22.93
C LEU A 852 49.71 5.17 -22.86
N PRO A 853 50.30 4.43 -23.81
CA PRO A 853 50.05 3.00 -23.95
C PRO A 853 50.79 2.13 -22.93
N ILE A 854 51.80 2.65 -22.24
CA ILE A 854 52.68 1.84 -21.38
C ILE A 854 52.22 1.93 -19.92
N GLY A 855 51.35 1.01 -19.51
CA GLY A 855 51.03 0.82 -18.09
C GLY A 855 52.27 0.39 -17.31
N THR A 856 52.68 1.17 -16.32
CA THR A 856 53.93 0.95 -15.58
C THR A 856 53.62 0.70 -14.10
N PRO A 857 54.09 -0.42 -13.52
CA PRO A 857 53.90 -0.67 -12.10
C PRO A 857 54.72 0.32 -11.27
N VAL A 858 54.12 0.84 -10.20
CA VAL A 858 54.82 1.68 -9.22
C VAL A 858 55.24 0.86 -7.99
N PRO A 859 56.36 1.20 -7.33
CA PRO A 859 56.76 0.58 -6.07
C PRO A 859 55.64 0.68 -5.02
N GLY A 860 55.28 -0.45 -4.41
CA GLY A 860 54.16 -0.53 -3.44
C GLY A 860 52.77 -0.73 -4.05
N GLY A 861 52.67 -0.81 -5.39
CA GLY A 861 51.42 -1.13 -6.09
C GLY A 861 50.38 0.01 -6.08
N SER A 862 49.17 -0.29 -6.55
CA SER A 862 48.10 0.71 -6.74
C SER A 862 47.67 1.41 -5.45
N ALA A 863 47.81 0.76 -4.29
CA ALA A 863 47.52 1.34 -2.99
C ALA A 863 48.52 2.42 -2.56
N ALA A 864 49.77 2.35 -3.04
CA ALA A 864 50.84 3.31 -2.75
C ALA A 864 50.99 4.39 -3.83
N MET A 865 50.03 4.51 -4.77
CA MET A 865 50.14 5.41 -5.91
C MET A 865 50.24 6.88 -5.49
N THR A 866 51.26 7.57 -6.00
CA THR A 866 51.49 9.01 -5.85
C THR A 866 52.01 9.60 -7.16
N VAL A 867 51.91 10.91 -7.33
CA VAL A 867 52.44 11.61 -8.53
C VAL A 867 53.95 11.36 -8.67
N GLU A 868 54.70 11.40 -7.57
CA GLU A 868 56.14 11.15 -7.53
C GLU A 868 56.48 9.71 -7.91
N ALA A 869 55.71 8.73 -7.42
CA ALA A 869 55.95 7.32 -7.73
C ALA A 869 55.76 7.04 -9.23
N CYS A 870 54.70 7.59 -9.84
CA CYS A 870 54.44 7.40 -11.26
C CYS A 870 55.48 8.11 -12.15
N THR A 871 55.76 9.39 -11.87
CA THR A 871 56.75 10.16 -12.65
C THR A 871 58.16 9.57 -12.52
N THR A 872 58.54 9.05 -11.35
CA THR A 872 59.81 8.33 -11.15
C THR A 872 59.87 7.03 -11.93
N ALA A 873 58.79 6.23 -11.91
CA ALA A 873 58.71 4.98 -12.66
C ALA A 873 58.77 5.23 -14.18
N CYS A 874 58.06 6.23 -14.69
CA CYS A 874 58.14 6.62 -16.10
C CYS A 874 59.54 7.14 -16.48
N ARG A 875 60.20 7.91 -15.61
CA ARG A 875 61.57 8.38 -15.87
C ARG A 875 62.58 7.25 -15.93
N ALA A 876 62.49 6.29 -15.01
CA ALA A 876 63.34 5.09 -15.02
C ALA A 876 63.16 4.27 -16.31
N GLY A 877 61.95 4.26 -16.87
CA GLY A 877 61.64 3.70 -18.19
C GLY A 877 62.07 4.54 -19.39
N SER A 878 62.81 5.65 -19.18
CA SER A 878 63.22 6.61 -20.21
C SER A 878 62.07 7.28 -20.97
N TYR A 879 60.89 7.39 -20.35
CA TYR A 879 59.74 8.09 -20.92
C TYR A 879 59.73 9.59 -20.55
N VAL A 880 59.21 10.43 -21.44
CA VAL A 880 59.06 11.88 -21.21
C VAL A 880 57.66 12.31 -20.79
N LEU A 881 56.66 11.43 -20.86
CA LEU A 881 55.29 11.65 -20.36
C LEU A 881 54.91 10.62 -19.31
N ALA A 882 54.22 11.09 -18.27
CA ALA A 882 53.62 10.29 -17.22
C ALA A 882 52.16 10.73 -17.03
N GLY A 883 51.23 9.78 -16.98
CA GLY A 883 49.81 10.03 -16.80
C GLY A 883 49.27 9.15 -15.70
N LEU A 884 48.62 9.77 -14.73
CA LEU A 884 47.97 9.06 -13.63
C LEU A 884 46.47 8.98 -13.87
N GLU A 885 45.89 7.80 -13.74
CA GLU A 885 44.46 7.54 -13.94
C GLU A 885 43.87 6.80 -12.74
N TYR A 886 42.57 6.96 -12.53
CA TYR A 886 41.77 6.14 -11.63
C TYR A 886 42.34 5.95 -10.21
N ALA A 887 42.93 7.01 -9.63
CA ALA A 887 43.57 7.07 -8.30
C ALA A 887 44.81 6.17 -8.08
N GLY A 888 44.97 5.12 -8.86
CA GLY A 888 45.90 4.01 -8.59
C GLY A 888 46.69 3.52 -9.80
N GLU A 889 46.49 4.10 -10.97
CA GLU A 889 47.10 3.65 -12.23
C GLU A 889 48.14 4.65 -12.74
N CYS A 890 49.20 4.13 -13.37
CA CYS A 890 50.29 4.92 -13.93
C CYS A 890 50.58 4.45 -15.36
N PHE A 891 50.58 5.40 -16.29
CA PHE A 891 50.83 5.19 -17.70
C PHE A 891 51.96 6.10 -18.18
N CYS A 892 52.83 5.59 -19.04
CA CYS A 892 54.00 6.29 -19.55
C CYS A 892 54.01 6.31 -21.09
N GLY A 893 54.73 7.28 -21.66
CA GLY A 893 54.95 7.35 -23.11
C GLY A 893 55.88 8.49 -23.50
N ASN A 894 56.22 8.57 -24.79
CA ASN A 894 57.01 9.69 -25.33
C ASN A 894 56.18 10.65 -26.18
N THR A 895 54.97 10.24 -26.56
CA THR A 895 53.98 11.02 -27.29
C THR A 895 52.58 10.60 -26.83
N LEU A 896 51.60 11.49 -26.97
CA LEU A 896 50.19 11.14 -26.81
C LEU A 896 49.69 10.41 -28.06
N GLN A 897 48.93 9.35 -27.86
CA GLN A 897 48.36 8.51 -28.93
C GLN A 897 46.84 8.44 -28.82
N ASN A 898 46.19 7.79 -29.79
CA ASN A 898 44.77 7.42 -29.72
C ASN A 898 43.80 8.58 -29.39
N GLY A 899 44.12 9.79 -29.86
CA GLY A 899 43.30 10.98 -29.63
C GLY A 899 43.53 11.68 -28.28
N GLY A 900 44.57 11.31 -27.53
CA GLY A 900 44.95 11.99 -26.28
C GLY A 900 45.16 13.50 -26.47
N ALA A 901 44.32 14.29 -25.80
CA ALA A 901 44.28 15.75 -25.90
C ALA A 901 43.80 16.36 -24.56
N PRO A 902 44.00 17.68 -24.31
CA PRO A 902 43.46 18.32 -23.12
C PRO A 902 41.95 18.10 -22.99
N ALA A 903 41.49 17.79 -21.78
CA ALA A 903 40.10 17.45 -21.54
C ALA A 903 39.19 18.69 -21.72
N PRO A 904 38.08 18.60 -22.49
CA PRO A 904 37.19 19.74 -22.75
C PRO A 904 36.50 20.31 -21.50
N ASP A 905 36.43 19.50 -20.45
CA ASP A 905 35.89 19.83 -19.13
C ASP A 905 36.94 20.42 -18.18
N GLY A 906 38.14 20.74 -18.68
CA GLY A 906 39.25 21.26 -17.89
C GLY A 906 39.70 20.23 -16.86
N SER A 907 39.85 20.64 -15.60
CA SER A 907 40.25 19.72 -14.52
C SER A 907 39.07 19.03 -13.83
N ALA A 908 37.82 19.26 -14.25
CA ALA A 908 36.64 18.81 -13.52
C ALA A 908 36.56 17.28 -13.33
N GLN A 909 37.09 16.51 -14.30
CA GLN A 909 37.07 15.06 -14.30
C GLN A 909 38.44 14.41 -13.96
N CYS A 910 39.52 15.20 -13.82
CA CYS A 910 40.71 14.74 -13.10
C CYS A 910 40.56 15.14 -11.64
N ASN A 911 39.71 14.43 -10.91
CA ASN A 911 39.34 14.77 -9.53
C ASN A 911 39.53 13.61 -8.54
N MET A 912 40.07 12.47 -9.00
CA MET A 912 40.38 11.34 -8.13
C MET A 912 41.69 11.59 -7.39
N LYS A 913 41.63 11.46 -6.07
CA LYS A 913 42.81 11.57 -5.21
C LYS A 913 43.69 10.35 -5.37
N CYS A 914 45.01 10.54 -5.32
CA CYS A 914 45.96 9.44 -5.35
C CYS A 914 45.78 8.53 -4.14
N ASN A 915 45.73 7.20 -4.34
CA ASN A 915 45.54 6.22 -3.27
C ASN A 915 46.61 6.36 -2.16
N GLY A 916 47.87 6.56 -2.55
CA GLY A 916 49.00 6.71 -1.65
C GLY A 916 49.21 8.13 -1.10
N ASN A 917 48.52 9.14 -1.63
CA ASN A 917 48.56 10.51 -1.11
C ASN A 917 47.28 11.30 -1.44
N GLN A 918 46.39 11.41 -0.46
CA GLN A 918 45.08 12.04 -0.60
C GLN A 918 45.13 13.57 -0.82
N ALA A 919 46.31 14.18 -0.79
CA ALA A 919 46.53 15.59 -1.14
C ALA A 919 46.84 15.80 -2.63
N GLN A 920 47.07 14.73 -3.41
CA GLN A 920 47.41 14.78 -4.83
C GLN A 920 46.27 14.23 -5.69
N ILE A 921 46.22 14.64 -6.97
CA ILE A 921 45.22 14.21 -7.94
C ILE A 921 45.84 13.26 -8.96
N CYS A 922 45.32 12.03 -9.01
CA CYS A 922 45.74 10.93 -9.89
C CYS A 922 44.66 10.65 -10.95
N GLY A 923 44.33 11.69 -11.73
CA GLY A 923 43.41 11.60 -12.85
C GLY A 923 41.96 11.37 -12.44
N GLY A 924 41.24 10.65 -13.29
CA GLY A 924 39.87 10.20 -13.09
C GLY A 924 39.51 9.15 -14.14
N PRO A 925 38.27 8.64 -14.20
CA PRO A 925 37.89 7.63 -15.18
C PRO A 925 38.04 8.18 -16.60
N ASN A 926 38.83 7.52 -17.46
CA ASN A 926 39.15 7.99 -18.81
C ASN A 926 39.80 9.39 -18.83
N ARG A 927 40.54 9.74 -17.77
CA ARG A 927 41.16 11.06 -17.58
C ARG A 927 42.55 10.94 -16.94
N LEU A 928 43.57 11.37 -17.66
CA LEU A 928 44.95 11.39 -17.17
C LEU A 928 45.29 12.74 -16.55
N SER A 929 45.75 12.73 -15.29
CA SER A 929 46.60 13.82 -14.79
C SER A 929 47.95 13.71 -15.48
N LEU A 930 48.20 14.52 -16.51
CA LEU A 930 49.37 14.40 -17.38
C LEU A 930 50.54 15.26 -16.89
N TYR A 931 51.73 14.69 -16.86
CA TYR A 931 52.99 15.34 -16.53
C TYR A 931 54.00 15.12 -17.66
N GLU A 932 54.78 16.15 -17.99
CA GLU A 932 55.83 16.13 -18.99
C GLU A 932 57.19 16.42 -18.34
N TYR A 933 58.18 15.61 -18.66
CA TYR A 933 59.53 15.77 -18.15
C TYR A 933 60.26 16.85 -18.97
N THR A 934 60.75 17.90 -18.31
CA THR A 934 61.39 19.05 -18.94
C THR A 934 62.84 19.26 -18.49
N GLY A 935 63.43 18.25 -17.83
CA GLY A 935 64.70 18.34 -17.07
C GLY A 935 65.93 17.72 -17.72
#